data_AF-A0A845WZK2-F1
#
_entry.id   AF-A0A845WZK2-F1
#
_cell.length_a   1.000
_cell.length_b   1.000
_cell.length_c   1.000
_cell.angle_alpha   90.00
_cell.angle_beta   90.00
_cell.angle_gamma   90.00
#
_symmetry.space_group_name_H-M   'P 1'
#
loop_
_entity.id
_entity.type
_entity.pdbx_description
1 polymer ?
#
loop_
_entity_poly.entity_id
_entity_poly.type
_entity_poly.pdbx_seq_one_letter_code
_entity_poly.pdbx_strand_id
1 'polypeptide(L)'
;MSRDALVVGISHYTKSPDLCLDSPVHDARAIADILEQQGGFRVKRLLATDAQHPVNQQILSTQLKKLFNPGSKQVPDTALFYFSGHGFEVDELVKEVCLATSDTGLSTRGSGIRLQSLRKLLITSPVKQQLVWLDCCHSGAILNFQEGNPGDEGEVRDRCFIAASREFEVAYGGRGRNYSVLTQALLRGLQQPGSDALNSTDLLSFLRRELADAPQKLMFQESGGGIELVSRSALAHSDAANPNTNFCPYKGLEFFTEADAPYFAGRQALTDELLNKLRENQFVVLVGASGSGKSSVLRAGLLYEVRRGLRLSGSDQWQICGPIVPGERPFENLAAVLVNLDAEQDQRTTQRLRIQQQLQGDDTAAWLATWVEESAAPQVVLVLDQFEEIFTGLGEPGQKGYDQRKDTQRAFLACVLGALVKTPKLKVIVAMRADFFGKCIEEDYSGLAVRMKAGWVPVQVPTAAELAAAITEPAQWAELEVEPLLVKTLVADVAKAPGSLPLLQFTLKALWQAREGNRLTLAAYQGSDGLMGMLDQRATAVYEQFDADEQRTVRHIFQQLTQLGEGVEDTRRRVLVSNLVAEPLHSAVRVERVLQVLANPKNRLLVLSGKGENAIVDVVHEALIRHWGLLRGWVDTNRDLLRRQRRIEASAVRWQEQAEAKGYLLQGFQLKEAMRFEKKNRETFPLSDVAKGLVRRSVRQRWRSRIKVAIWLFILPIFVVGLVEDSVRNNKLYEARKLVYDATHQDGKHNAIKDLVKGCKKIKEYNWFSKYLKYLSDRIFGNCVDLVNAPLNGANLEGIDDLQGVNLSGAELQEANLQGINFSGANLSGAELQGANLSLARFDDADLSLAELNGAILGKTKLSGANLSLAEFDEAILLAIDLRETENLPELLNEESRPLFCNVALPPKIKPQDDCDEVKQALVDEGKYKSSVAQDMVNDALQIELD
;
A
#
# COMPACT_ATOMS: atom_id res chain seq x y z
N MET A 1 -20.39 -57.39 -3.33
CA MET A 1 -19.88 -57.08 -4.68
C MET A 1 -19.30 -58.33 -5.29
N SER A 2 -19.62 -58.64 -6.56
CA SER A 2 -19.03 -59.81 -7.22
C SER A 2 -17.63 -59.48 -7.74
N ARG A 3 -16.63 -60.26 -7.31
CA ARG A 3 -15.21 -60.07 -7.65
C ARG A 3 -14.73 -61.30 -8.41
N ASP A 4 -14.29 -61.11 -9.65
CA ASP A 4 -13.84 -62.21 -10.51
C ASP A 4 -12.39 -61.96 -10.94
N ALA A 5 -11.59 -63.02 -11.04
CA ALA A 5 -10.22 -62.90 -11.53
C ALA A 5 -9.88 -63.96 -12.57
N LEU A 6 -9.07 -63.59 -13.56
CA LEU A 6 -8.44 -64.51 -14.50
C LEU A 6 -6.94 -64.51 -14.22
N VAL A 7 -6.42 -65.64 -13.76
CA VAL A 7 -5.02 -65.80 -13.36
C VAL A 7 -4.35 -66.80 -14.31
N VAL A 8 -3.36 -66.32 -15.06
CA VAL A 8 -2.74 -67.05 -16.17
C VAL A 8 -1.25 -67.24 -15.92
N GLY A 9 -0.78 -68.48 -16.05
CA GLY A 9 0.63 -68.84 -15.95
C GLY A 9 1.02 -69.79 -17.07
N ILE A 10 2.01 -69.39 -17.89
CA ILE A 10 2.44 -70.17 -19.06
C ILE A 10 3.90 -70.57 -18.89
N SER A 11 4.10 -71.83 -18.49
CA SER A 11 5.42 -72.44 -18.33
C SER A 11 5.82 -73.29 -19.55
N HIS A 12 4.85 -73.90 -20.23
CA HIS A 12 5.09 -74.79 -21.36
C HIS A 12 4.60 -74.19 -22.70
N TYR A 13 5.51 -74.05 -23.68
CA TYR A 13 5.23 -73.57 -25.03
C TYR A 13 5.33 -74.71 -26.06
N THR A 14 4.18 -75.14 -26.60
CA THR A 14 4.05 -76.34 -27.44
C THR A 14 4.77 -76.25 -28.79
N LYS A 15 4.99 -75.05 -29.32
CA LYS A 15 5.68 -74.85 -30.61
C LYS A 15 7.16 -74.46 -30.48
N SER A 16 7.65 -74.24 -29.27
CA SER A 16 9.04 -73.82 -29.03
C SER A 16 9.45 -74.20 -27.60
N PRO A 17 9.97 -75.42 -27.39
CA PRO A 17 10.43 -75.89 -26.08
C PRO A 17 11.50 -74.99 -25.44
N ASP A 18 12.28 -74.29 -26.26
CA ASP A 18 13.31 -73.34 -25.81
C ASP A 18 12.74 -72.09 -25.11
N LEU A 19 11.42 -71.85 -25.20
CA LEU A 19 10.71 -70.76 -24.52
C LEU A 19 10.10 -71.19 -23.18
N CYS A 20 10.27 -72.45 -22.76
CA CYS A 20 9.68 -72.94 -21.52
C CYS A 20 10.30 -72.25 -20.29
N LEU A 21 9.46 -71.92 -19.30
CA LEU A 21 9.82 -71.18 -18.10
C LEU A 21 9.41 -71.94 -16.84
N ASP A 22 10.26 -71.94 -15.81
CA ASP A 22 10.01 -72.70 -14.59
C ASP A 22 9.03 -72.02 -13.61
N SER A 23 8.98 -70.67 -13.58
CA SER A 23 8.23 -69.91 -12.57
C SER A 23 6.75 -69.59 -12.87
N PRO A 24 6.30 -69.32 -14.12
CA PRO A 24 4.99 -68.71 -14.35
C PRO A 24 3.77 -69.46 -13.81
N VAL A 25 3.74 -70.80 -13.92
CA VAL A 25 2.65 -71.60 -13.32
C VAL A 25 2.68 -71.52 -11.79
N HIS A 26 3.86 -71.50 -11.19
CA HIS A 26 4.02 -71.39 -9.75
C HIS A 26 3.61 -69.99 -9.24
N ASP A 27 4.01 -68.94 -9.97
CA ASP A 27 3.63 -67.55 -9.73
C ASP A 27 2.09 -67.39 -9.78
N ALA A 28 1.46 -67.90 -10.84
CA ALA A 28 0.02 -67.85 -11.03
C ALA A 28 -0.74 -68.62 -9.94
N ARG A 29 -0.24 -69.76 -9.47
CA ARG A 29 -0.88 -70.50 -8.37
C ARG A 29 -0.90 -69.68 -7.07
N ALA A 30 0.24 -69.11 -6.69
CA ALA A 30 0.34 -68.35 -5.45
C ALA A 30 -0.54 -67.09 -5.45
N ILE A 31 -0.60 -66.37 -6.57
CA ILE A 31 -1.50 -65.21 -6.71
C ILE A 31 -2.96 -65.64 -6.64
N ALA A 32 -3.34 -66.72 -7.33
CA ALA A 32 -4.70 -67.25 -7.27
C ALA A 32 -5.11 -67.63 -5.83
N ASP A 33 -4.23 -68.31 -5.09
CA ASP A 33 -4.50 -68.74 -3.73
C ASP A 33 -4.74 -67.55 -2.78
N ILE A 34 -3.93 -66.49 -2.86
CA ILE A 34 -4.14 -65.28 -2.04
C ILE A 34 -5.44 -64.56 -2.42
N LEU A 35 -5.74 -64.42 -3.72
CA LEU A 35 -6.95 -63.74 -4.17
C LEU A 35 -8.22 -64.50 -3.77
N GLU A 36 -8.20 -65.83 -3.76
CA GLU A 36 -9.31 -66.66 -3.27
C GLU A 36 -9.44 -66.59 -1.74
N GLN A 37 -8.33 -66.71 -1.01
CA GLN A 37 -8.35 -66.81 0.46
C GLN A 37 -8.59 -65.46 1.16
N GLN A 38 -8.01 -64.37 0.63
CA GLN A 38 -7.97 -63.07 1.31
C GLN A 38 -8.69 -61.97 0.50
N GLY A 39 -8.76 -62.12 -0.82
CA GLY A 39 -9.38 -61.15 -1.72
C GLY A 39 -10.85 -61.43 -2.07
N GLY A 40 -11.41 -62.58 -1.66
CA GLY A 40 -12.80 -62.94 -1.99
C GLY A 40 -13.09 -63.01 -3.50
N PHE A 41 -12.07 -63.21 -4.34
CA PHE A 41 -12.23 -63.33 -5.79
C PHE A 41 -12.64 -64.75 -6.18
N ARG A 42 -13.56 -64.85 -7.14
CA ARG A 42 -13.77 -66.09 -7.89
C ARG A 42 -12.72 -66.18 -8.98
N VAL A 43 -11.68 -66.97 -8.74
CA VAL A 43 -10.53 -67.05 -9.65
C VAL A 43 -10.69 -68.17 -10.68
N LYS A 44 -10.56 -67.81 -11.96
CA LYS A 44 -10.36 -68.75 -13.05
C LYS A 44 -8.87 -68.89 -13.34
N ARG A 45 -8.32 -70.07 -13.07
CA ARG A 45 -6.91 -70.40 -13.32
C ARG A 45 -6.74 -70.97 -14.74
N LEU A 46 -5.81 -70.42 -15.53
CA LEU A 46 -5.36 -70.97 -16.80
C LEU A 46 -3.85 -71.24 -16.71
N LEU A 47 -3.49 -72.51 -16.51
CA LEU A 47 -2.11 -72.92 -16.26
C LEU A 47 -1.64 -73.84 -17.38
N ALA A 48 -0.64 -73.43 -18.16
CA ALA A 48 -0.03 -74.27 -19.18
C ALA A 48 1.19 -74.99 -18.61
N THR A 49 0.95 -76.16 -17.98
CA THR A 49 1.98 -77.00 -17.35
C THR A 49 2.69 -77.92 -18.33
N ASP A 50 1.99 -78.37 -19.36
CA ASP A 50 2.44 -79.39 -20.30
C ASP A 50 1.66 -79.30 -21.62
N ALA A 51 2.01 -80.16 -22.60
CA ALA A 51 1.36 -80.21 -23.90
C ALA A 51 -0.11 -80.70 -23.86
N GLN A 52 -0.55 -81.38 -22.79
CA GLN A 52 -1.92 -81.85 -22.62
C GLN A 52 -2.86 -80.76 -22.08
N HIS A 53 -2.29 -79.73 -21.45
CA HIS A 53 -3.02 -78.59 -20.88
C HIS A 53 -2.63 -77.24 -21.55
N PRO A 54 -2.78 -77.07 -22.88
CA PRO A 54 -2.39 -75.84 -23.54
C PRO A 54 -3.34 -74.67 -23.21
N VAL A 55 -2.77 -73.49 -23.00
CA VAL A 55 -3.50 -72.21 -22.95
C VAL A 55 -3.22 -71.46 -24.25
N ASN A 56 -3.99 -71.79 -25.29
CA ASN A 56 -3.84 -71.17 -26.61
C ASN A 56 -4.55 -69.80 -26.71
N GLN A 57 -4.30 -69.09 -27.82
CA GLN A 57 -4.88 -67.77 -28.09
C GLN A 57 -6.42 -67.75 -27.99
N GLN A 58 -7.08 -68.78 -28.50
CA GLN A 58 -8.54 -68.87 -28.51
C GLN A 58 -9.11 -69.05 -27.09
N ILE A 59 -8.49 -69.90 -26.27
CA ILE A 59 -8.89 -70.12 -24.87
C ILE A 59 -8.73 -68.82 -24.08
N LEU A 60 -7.56 -68.18 -24.16
CA LEU A 60 -7.27 -66.97 -23.39
C LEU A 60 -8.17 -65.79 -23.82
N SER A 61 -8.33 -65.55 -25.12
CA SER A 61 -9.22 -64.49 -25.63
C SER A 61 -10.68 -64.72 -25.21
N THR A 62 -11.15 -65.97 -25.18
CA THR A 62 -12.50 -66.31 -24.73
C THR A 62 -12.69 -66.01 -23.24
N GLN A 63 -11.71 -66.32 -22.39
CA GLN A 63 -11.80 -66.03 -20.95
C GLN A 63 -11.68 -64.53 -20.66
N LEU A 64 -10.81 -63.80 -21.36
CA LEU A 64 -10.71 -62.34 -21.24
C LEU A 64 -12.04 -61.66 -21.58
N LYS A 65 -12.70 -62.09 -22.69
CA LYS A 65 -14.03 -61.60 -23.04
C LYS A 65 -15.05 -61.91 -21.94
N LYS A 66 -15.05 -63.13 -21.37
CA LYS A 66 -15.95 -63.48 -20.26
C LYS A 66 -15.71 -62.65 -19.00
N LEU A 67 -14.45 -62.30 -18.70
CA LEU A 67 -14.11 -61.53 -17.52
C LEU A 67 -14.53 -60.06 -17.67
N PHE A 68 -14.16 -59.41 -18.76
CA PHE A 68 -14.34 -57.98 -18.92
C PHE A 68 -15.61 -57.60 -19.70
N ASN A 69 -16.18 -58.48 -20.52
CA ASN A 69 -17.41 -58.20 -21.27
C ASN A 69 -18.32 -59.44 -21.35
N PRO A 70 -18.91 -59.88 -20.22
CA PRO A 70 -19.71 -61.10 -20.14
C PRO A 70 -21.08 -61.02 -20.87
N GLY A 71 -21.46 -59.87 -21.43
CA GLY A 71 -22.78 -59.64 -22.06
C GLY A 71 -23.91 -59.53 -21.03
N SER A 72 -25.07 -60.15 -21.30
CA SER A 72 -26.29 -60.11 -20.45
C SER A 72 -26.19 -60.90 -19.13
N LYS A 73 -25.01 -61.44 -18.81
CA LYS A 73 -24.73 -62.12 -17.54
C LYS A 73 -24.27 -61.10 -16.51
N GLN A 74 -24.50 -61.42 -15.23
CA GLN A 74 -24.10 -60.61 -14.07
C GLN A 74 -22.64 -60.14 -14.22
N VAL A 75 -22.46 -58.85 -14.53
CA VAL A 75 -21.14 -58.22 -14.71
C VAL A 75 -20.49 -58.12 -13.32
N PRO A 76 -19.23 -58.55 -13.15
CA PRO A 76 -18.55 -58.40 -11.86
C PRO A 76 -18.34 -56.91 -11.56
N ASP A 77 -18.42 -56.54 -10.28
CA ASP A 77 -18.11 -55.18 -9.82
C ASP A 77 -16.60 -54.92 -9.95
N THR A 78 -15.80 -55.94 -9.64
CA THR A 78 -14.33 -55.93 -9.73
C THR A 78 -13.84 -57.10 -10.59
N ALA A 79 -13.03 -56.80 -11.61
CA ALA A 79 -12.37 -57.80 -12.44
C ALA A 79 -10.84 -57.65 -12.38
N LEU A 80 -10.13 -58.75 -12.10
CA LEU A 80 -8.67 -58.79 -12.07
C LEU A 80 -8.12 -59.73 -13.15
N PHE A 81 -7.18 -59.26 -13.96
CA PHE A 81 -6.42 -60.08 -14.89
C PHE A 81 -4.95 -60.11 -14.50
N TYR A 82 -4.44 -61.29 -14.14
CA TYR A 82 -3.02 -61.52 -13.88
C TYR A 82 -2.44 -62.43 -14.96
N PHE A 83 -1.29 -62.06 -15.50
CA PHE A 83 -0.56 -62.85 -16.49
C PHE A 83 0.92 -62.97 -16.14
N SER A 84 1.43 -64.19 -16.10
CA SER A 84 2.86 -64.50 -16.02
C SER A 84 3.29 -65.40 -17.19
N GLY A 85 4.38 -65.02 -17.86
CA GLY A 85 4.91 -65.70 -19.04
C GLY A 85 5.76 -64.77 -19.92
N HIS A 86 5.95 -65.13 -21.19
CA HIS A 86 6.64 -64.26 -22.16
C HIS A 86 5.74 -63.15 -22.74
N GLY A 87 6.34 -61.99 -22.97
CA GLY A 87 5.79 -60.91 -23.79
C GLY A 87 6.76 -60.63 -24.93
N PHE A 88 6.26 -60.61 -26.16
CA PHE A 88 7.07 -60.36 -27.36
C PHE A 88 6.67 -59.05 -28.02
N GLU A 89 7.67 -58.27 -28.43
CA GLU A 89 7.48 -57.16 -29.35
C GLU A 89 7.22 -57.72 -30.76
N VAL A 90 6.17 -57.22 -31.40
CA VAL A 90 5.69 -57.70 -32.72
C VAL A 90 5.94 -56.66 -33.81
N ASP A 91 6.05 -55.38 -33.47
CA ASP A 91 6.28 -54.27 -34.40
C ASP A 91 7.17 -53.19 -33.74
N GLU A 92 8.37 -52.97 -34.28
CA GLU A 92 9.35 -51.99 -33.77
C GLU A 92 8.95 -50.53 -34.02
N LEU A 93 8.12 -50.25 -35.04
CA LEU A 93 7.69 -48.89 -35.37
C LEU A 93 6.57 -48.42 -34.45
N VAL A 94 5.67 -49.33 -34.08
CA VAL A 94 4.50 -49.04 -33.24
C VAL A 94 4.72 -49.44 -31.77
N LYS A 95 5.82 -50.16 -31.47
CA LYS A 95 6.11 -50.78 -30.15
C LYS A 95 4.94 -51.65 -29.65
N GLU A 96 4.31 -52.40 -30.56
CA GLU A 96 3.19 -53.28 -30.20
C GLU A 96 3.70 -54.56 -29.53
N VAL A 97 3.12 -54.90 -28.38
CA VAL A 97 3.53 -56.07 -27.58
C VAL A 97 2.40 -57.09 -27.51
N CYS A 98 2.78 -58.36 -27.46
CA CYS A 98 1.90 -59.51 -27.45
C CYS A 98 2.21 -60.44 -26.28
N LEU A 99 1.18 -60.77 -25.49
CA LEU A 99 1.26 -61.78 -24.42
C LEU A 99 1.29 -63.17 -25.05
N ALA A 100 2.40 -63.90 -24.89
CA ALA A 100 2.62 -65.17 -25.55
C ALA A 100 1.75 -66.27 -24.95
N THR A 101 0.92 -66.92 -25.77
CA THR A 101 0.15 -68.10 -25.41
C THR A 101 0.95 -69.39 -25.58
N SER A 102 0.48 -70.52 -25.04
CA SER A 102 1.24 -71.78 -25.10
C SER A 102 1.51 -72.25 -26.53
N ASP A 103 0.73 -71.81 -27.52
CA ASP A 103 0.90 -72.10 -28.94
C ASP A 103 1.73 -71.05 -29.71
N THR A 104 2.36 -70.10 -28.99
CA THR A 104 3.30 -69.13 -29.56
C THR A 104 4.68 -69.78 -29.72
N GLY A 105 5.32 -69.57 -30.87
CA GLY A 105 6.70 -69.97 -31.13
C GLY A 105 7.56 -68.85 -31.71
N LEU A 106 8.86 -69.10 -31.86
CA LEU A 106 9.83 -68.10 -32.35
C LEU A 106 9.49 -67.52 -33.73
N SER A 107 8.92 -68.32 -34.63
CA SER A 107 8.45 -67.91 -35.96
C SER A 107 7.00 -67.38 -35.99
N THR A 108 6.29 -67.45 -34.86
CA THR A 108 4.86 -67.08 -34.74
C THR A 108 4.63 -66.12 -33.56
N ARG A 109 5.57 -65.19 -33.31
CA ARG A 109 5.50 -64.19 -32.21
C ARG A 109 4.21 -63.35 -32.19
N GLY A 110 3.52 -63.24 -33.33
CA GLY A 110 2.23 -62.56 -33.45
C GLY A 110 0.98 -63.36 -33.05
N SER A 111 1.12 -64.62 -32.62
CA SER A 111 -0.01 -65.53 -32.33
C SER A 111 -0.57 -65.47 -30.90
N GLY A 112 -0.05 -64.59 -30.04
CA GLY A 112 -0.56 -64.37 -28.68
C GLY A 112 -1.68 -63.32 -28.58
N ILE A 113 -1.90 -62.79 -27.37
CA ILE A 113 -2.85 -61.70 -27.13
C ILE A 113 -2.14 -60.34 -27.26
N ARG A 114 -2.47 -59.60 -28.32
CA ARG A 114 -1.97 -58.24 -28.53
C ARG A 114 -2.50 -57.29 -27.46
N LEU A 115 -1.62 -56.47 -26.89
CA LEU A 115 -1.98 -55.52 -25.84
C LEU A 115 -3.00 -54.47 -26.33
N GLN A 116 -2.94 -54.06 -27.61
CA GLN A 116 -3.96 -53.18 -28.19
C GLN A 116 -5.37 -53.80 -28.19
N SER A 117 -5.47 -55.13 -28.37
CA SER A 117 -6.76 -55.84 -28.32
C SER A 117 -7.31 -55.92 -26.91
N LEU A 118 -6.44 -56.15 -25.92
CA LEU A 118 -6.80 -56.11 -24.50
C LEU A 118 -7.27 -54.69 -24.11
N ARG A 119 -6.58 -53.66 -24.57
CA ARG A 119 -6.95 -52.25 -24.38
C ARG A 119 -8.36 -51.93 -24.91
N LYS A 120 -8.68 -52.32 -26.15
CA LYS A 120 -10.02 -52.13 -26.72
C LYS A 120 -11.10 -52.85 -25.90
N LEU A 121 -10.80 -54.04 -25.39
CA LEU A 121 -11.71 -54.79 -24.51
C LEU A 121 -11.97 -54.07 -23.18
N LEU A 122 -10.92 -53.51 -22.54
CA LEU A 122 -11.05 -52.78 -21.28
C LEU A 122 -11.82 -51.44 -21.43
N ILE A 123 -11.62 -50.76 -22.56
CA ILE A 123 -12.35 -49.53 -22.91
C ILE A 123 -13.86 -49.82 -23.07
N THR A 124 -14.21 -50.94 -23.70
CA THR A 124 -15.62 -51.33 -23.95
C THR A 124 -16.24 -52.16 -22.81
N SER A 125 -15.49 -52.45 -21.76
CA SER A 125 -15.91 -53.30 -20.64
C SER A 125 -16.90 -52.60 -19.70
N PRO A 126 -18.08 -53.18 -19.38
CA PRO A 126 -19.00 -52.63 -18.38
C PRO A 126 -18.54 -52.80 -16.91
N VAL A 127 -17.36 -53.39 -16.66
CA VAL A 127 -16.86 -53.60 -15.29
C VAL A 127 -16.42 -52.28 -14.67
N LYS A 128 -16.90 -51.99 -13.46
CA LYS A 128 -16.64 -50.74 -12.73
C LYS A 128 -15.19 -50.62 -12.25
N GLN A 129 -14.64 -51.71 -11.69
CA GLN A 129 -13.28 -51.76 -11.16
C GLN A 129 -12.42 -52.77 -11.92
N GLN A 130 -11.36 -52.30 -12.58
CA GLN A 130 -10.55 -53.11 -13.51
C GLN A 130 -9.09 -53.17 -13.04
N LEU A 131 -8.60 -54.36 -12.75
CA LEU A 131 -7.23 -54.63 -12.32
C LEU A 131 -6.49 -55.45 -13.38
N VAL A 132 -5.30 -55.03 -13.77
CA VAL A 132 -4.46 -55.75 -14.75
C VAL A 132 -3.02 -55.80 -14.27
N TRP A 133 -2.52 -57.00 -13.97
CA TRP A 133 -1.17 -57.27 -13.48
C TRP A 133 -0.40 -58.13 -14.48
N LEU A 134 0.68 -57.58 -15.04
CA LEU A 134 1.47 -58.23 -16.09
C LEU A 134 2.91 -58.45 -15.66
N ASP A 135 3.26 -59.73 -15.51
CA ASP A 135 4.60 -60.20 -15.17
C ASP A 135 5.26 -60.86 -16.40
N CYS A 136 5.57 -60.02 -17.39
CA CYS A 136 6.23 -60.44 -18.62
C CYS A 136 7.10 -59.32 -19.21
N CYS A 137 8.07 -59.68 -20.06
CA CYS A 137 8.92 -58.71 -20.75
C CYS A 137 8.09 -57.75 -21.61
N HIS A 138 8.58 -56.51 -21.78
CA HIS A 138 7.96 -55.47 -22.61
C HIS A 138 6.51 -55.09 -22.25
N SER A 139 5.98 -55.53 -21.09
CA SER A 139 4.59 -55.26 -20.67
C SER A 139 4.28 -53.77 -20.43
N GLY A 140 5.31 -52.93 -20.37
CA GLY A 140 5.20 -51.47 -20.28
C GLY A 140 4.53 -50.75 -21.43
N ALA A 141 4.52 -51.35 -22.62
CA ALA A 141 3.85 -50.79 -23.79
C ALA A 141 2.34 -50.57 -23.57
N ILE A 142 1.76 -51.21 -22.54
CA ILE A 142 0.35 -51.03 -22.19
C ILE A 142 0.04 -49.61 -21.70
N LEU A 143 0.97 -48.89 -21.07
CA LEU A 143 0.68 -47.62 -20.40
C LEU A 143 0.44 -46.42 -21.33
N ASN A 144 0.52 -46.60 -22.65
CA ASN A 144 0.10 -45.60 -23.63
C ASN A 144 -1.44 -45.40 -23.69
N PHE A 145 -2.17 -45.59 -22.59
CA PHE A 145 -3.62 -45.37 -22.49
C PHE A 145 -4.04 -43.89 -22.56
N GLN A 146 -3.12 -42.93 -22.72
CA GLN A 146 -3.47 -41.52 -22.92
C GLN A 146 -4.39 -41.29 -24.14
N GLU A 147 -4.30 -42.11 -25.19
CA GLU A 147 -5.20 -42.04 -26.36
C GLU A 147 -6.52 -42.81 -26.18
N GLY A 148 -6.75 -43.46 -25.03
CA GLY A 148 -7.85 -44.41 -24.79
C GLY A 148 -8.68 -44.08 -23.56
N ASN A 149 -8.62 -42.83 -23.10
CA ASN A 149 -9.62 -42.26 -22.23
C ASN A 149 -10.57 -41.44 -23.12
N PRO A 150 -11.66 -42.04 -23.65
CA PRO A 150 -12.71 -41.22 -24.21
C PRO A 150 -13.32 -40.48 -23.02
N GLY A 151 -12.96 -39.21 -22.86
CA GLY A 151 -13.80 -38.33 -22.06
C GLY A 151 -15.25 -38.52 -22.52
N ASP A 152 -16.15 -38.66 -21.56
CA ASP A 152 -17.60 -38.58 -21.74
C ASP A 152 -18.29 -39.66 -22.61
N GLU A 153 -18.25 -40.92 -22.19
CA GLU A 153 -19.38 -41.85 -22.40
C GLU A 153 -19.89 -42.48 -21.09
N GLY A 154 -20.15 -41.66 -20.08
CA GLY A 154 -21.24 -41.90 -19.14
C GLY A 154 -20.96 -42.60 -17.81
N GLU A 155 -19.83 -43.29 -17.57
CA GLU A 155 -19.54 -43.90 -16.25
C GLU A 155 -18.05 -43.84 -15.88
N VAL A 156 -17.73 -43.22 -14.75
CA VAL A 156 -16.39 -43.21 -14.14
C VAL A 156 -16.01 -44.64 -13.73
N ARG A 157 -14.83 -45.12 -14.18
CA ARG A 157 -14.33 -46.48 -13.85
C ARG A 157 -13.02 -46.40 -13.10
N ASP A 158 -12.89 -47.22 -12.06
CA ASP A 158 -11.64 -47.38 -11.32
C ASP A 158 -10.76 -48.39 -12.07
N ARG A 159 -9.50 -48.03 -12.34
CA ARG A 159 -8.54 -48.91 -13.02
C ARG A 159 -7.20 -48.88 -12.32
N CYS A 160 -6.57 -50.04 -12.18
CA CYS A 160 -5.21 -50.17 -11.70
C CYS A 160 -4.44 -51.17 -12.57
N PHE A 161 -3.39 -50.66 -13.22
CA PHE A 161 -2.47 -51.40 -14.07
C PHE A 161 -1.13 -51.53 -13.36
N ILE A 162 -0.57 -52.74 -13.33
CA ILE A 162 0.76 -53.03 -12.81
C ILE A 162 1.48 -53.89 -13.84
N ALA A 163 2.64 -53.44 -14.30
CA ALA A 163 3.40 -54.08 -15.36
C ALA A 163 4.90 -54.09 -15.00
N ALA A 164 5.54 -55.22 -15.26
CA ALA A 164 6.97 -55.41 -15.08
C ALA A 164 7.74 -55.03 -16.36
N SER A 165 8.62 -54.01 -16.31
CA SER A 165 9.64 -53.84 -17.35
C SER A 165 10.91 -54.58 -16.95
N ARG A 166 11.30 -55.59 -17.72
CA ARG A 166 12.67 -56.09 -17.69
C ARG A 166 13.45 -55.32 -18.75
N GLU A 167 14.50 -54.60 -18.35
CA GLU A 167 15.18 -53.68 -19.28
C GLU A 167 15.96 -54.46 -20.34
N PHE A 168 16.83 -55.43 -20.02
CA PHE A 168 17.58 -56.18 -21.05
C PHE A 168 18.17 -57.52 -20.55
N GLU A 169 17.35 -58.49 -20.14
CA GLU A 169 17.87 -59.85 -19.90
C GLU A 169 17.06 -60.92 -20.64
N VAL A 170 17.74 -61.54 -21.60
CA VAL A 170 17.43 -62.89 -22.07
C VAL A 170 17.50 -63.79 -20.84
N ALA A 171 16.38 -64.42 -20.50
CA ALA A 171 16.26 -65.29 -19.34
C ALA A 171 17.22 -66.49 -19.46
N TYR A 172 18.43 -66.38 -18.91
CA TYR A 172 19.06 -67.55 -18.31
C TYR A 172 18.49 -67.66 -16.90
N GLY A 173 17.54 -68.58 -16.74
CA GLY A 173 16.85 -68.83 -15.49
C GLY A 173 17.82 -68.85 -14.31
N GLY A 174 17.70 -67.86 -13.43
CA GLY A 174 18.34 -67.89 -12.13
C GLY A 174 17.79 -69.09 -11.36
N ARG A 175 18.48 -70.23 -11.47
CA ARG A 175 18.24 -71.42 -10.65
C ARG A 175 18.30 -71.00 -9.19
N GLY A 176 17.14 -70.97 -8.52
CA GLY A 176 17.06 -70.81 -7.06
C GLY A 176 16.05 -69.79 -6.51
N ARG A 177 15.29 -69.05 -7.33
CA ARG A 177 14.18 -68.22 -6.83
C ARG A 177 12.83 -68.94 -7.00
N ASN A 178 12.03 -68.99 -5.93
CA ASN A 178 10.72 -69.65 -5.92
C ASN A 178 9.62 -68.88 -6.69
N TYR A 179 9.81 -67.57 -6.90
CA TYR A 179 8.86 -66.70 -7.60
C TYR A 179 9.61 -65.68 -8.47
N SER A 180 8.93 -65.12 -9.47
CA SER A 180 9.43 -63.94 -10.20
C SER A 180 9.57 -62.72 -9.27
N VAL A 181 10.33 -61.71 -9.70
CA VAL A 181 10.57 -60.48 -8.91
C VAL A 181 9.26 -59.72 -8.63
N LEU A 182 8.44 -59.46 -9.65
CA LEU A 182 7.16 -58.79 -9.48
C LEU A 182 6.19 -59.62 -8.64
N THR A 183 6.10 -60.93 -8.89
CA THR A 183 5.19 -61.80 -8.14
C THR A 183 5.60 -61.88 -6.67
N GLN A 184 6.88 -62.01 -6.37
CA GLN A 184 7.36 -62.01 -4.98
C GLN A 184 7.00 -60.71 -4.25
N ALA A 185 7.15 -59.56 -4.91
CA ALA A 185 6.77 -58.27 -4.35
C ALA A 185 5.24 -58.15 -4.16
N LEU A 186 4.44 -58.64 -5.12
CA LEU A 186 2.98 -58.68 -5.01
C LEU A 186 2.54 -59.55 -3.83
N LEU A 187 3.10 -60.75 -3.67
CA LEU A 187 2.76 -61.65 -2.56
C LEU A 187 3.08 -61.01 -1.20
N ARG A 188 4.26 -60.38 -1.06
CA ARG A 188 4.63 -59.66 0.17
C ARG A 188 3.70 -58.48 0.43
N GLY A 189 3.39 -57.71 -0.61
CA GLY A 189 2.53 -56.54 -0.51
C GLY A 189 1.11 -56.89 -0.08
N LEU A 190 0.55 -57.98 -0.64
CA LEU A 190 -0.78 -58.50 -0.30
C LEU A 190 -0.82 -59.08 1.14
N GLN A 191 0.32 -59.52 1.68
CA GLN A 191 0.45 -60.15 3.00
C GLN A 191 0.91 -59.19 4.12
N GLN A 192 1.06 -57.89 3.85
CA GLN A 192 1.52 -56.92 4.86
C GLN A 192 0.65 -56.92 6.13
N PRO A 193 1.21 -57.08 7.34
CA PRO A 193 0.46 -56.93 8.59
C PRO A 193 0.22 -55.44 8.88
N GLY A 194 -1.03 -55.00 9.10
CA GLY A 194 -1.28 -53.63 9.56
C GLY A 194 -2.61 -52.94 9.19
N SER A 195 -3.46 -53.50 8.32
CA SER A 195 -4.78 -52.91 8.03
C SER A 195 -5.85 -53.97 7.80
N ASP A 196 -7.09 -53.65 8.21
CA ASP A 196 -8.28 -54.52 8.05
C ASP A 196 -8.72 -54.65 6.58
N ALA A 197 -8.25 -53.75 5.71
CA ALA A 197 -8.38 -53.85 4.26
C ALA A 197 -7.11 -53.30 3.59
N LEU A 198 -6.70 -53.90 2.47
CA LEU A 198 -5.61 -53.45 1.62
C LEU A 198 -6.18 -53.05 0.27
N ASN A 199 -5.95 -51.81 -0.17
CA ASN A 199 -6.37 -51.32 -1.49
C ASN A 199 -5.21 -51.27 -2.51
N SER A 200 -5.53 -50.98 -3.77
CA SER A 200 -4.56 -50.87 -4.86
C SER A 200 -3.52 -49.79 -4.62
N THR A 201 -3.89 -48.67 -4.03
CA THR A 201 -2.98 -47.56 -3.71
C THR A 201 -1.96 -47.93 -2.64
N ASP A 202 -2.38 -48.68 -1.62
CA ASP A 202 -1.50 -49.20 -0.56
C ASP A 202 -0.50 -50.21 -1.13
N LEU A 203 -0.99 -51.14 -1.96
CA LEU A 203 -0.15 -52.12 -2.64
C LEU A 203 0.88 -51.42 -3.55
N LEU A 204 0.46 -50.43 -4.35
CA LEU A 204 1.36 -49.66 -5.21
C LEU A 204 2.43 -48.92 -4.39
N SER A 205 2.04 -48.31 -3.27
CA SER A 205 2.97 -47.62 -2.37
C SER A 205 4.00 -48.56 -1.78
N PHE A 206 3.60 -49.79 -1.44
CA PHE A 206 4.52 -50.84 -1.02
C PHE A 206 5.45 -51.28 -2.15
N LEU A 207 4.90 -51.64 -3.31
CA LEU A 207 5.69 -52.12 -4.45
C LEU A 207 6.74 -51.11 -4.90
N ARG A 208 6.42 -49.80 -4.86
CA ARG A 208 7.38 -48.72 -5.16
C ARG A 208 8.57 -48.73 -4.20
N ARG A 209 8.35 -48.96 -2.91
CA ARG A 209 9.43 -49.04 -1.91
C ARG A 209 10.23 -50.33 -2.06
N GLU A 210 9.54 -51.46 -2.22
CA GLU A 210 10.16 -52.78 -2.30
C GLU A 210 11.02 -52.97 -3.56
N LEU A 211 10.60 -52.35 -4.68
CA LEU A 211 11.27 -52.46 -5.98
C LEU A 211 12.07 -51.20 -6.34
N ALA A 212 12.33 -50.27 -5.41
CA ALA A 212 13.06 -49.03 -5.67
C ALA A 212 14.48 -49.30 -6.21
N ASP A 213 15.17 -50.29 -5.65
CA ASP A 213 16.54 -50.69 -6.01
C ASP A 213 16.60 -51.95 -6.88
N ALA A 214 15.45 -52.45 -7.35
CA ALA A 214 15.40 -53.66 -8.16
C ALA A 214 15.81 -53.38 -9.61
N PRO A 215 16.53 -54.30 -10.29
CA PRO A 215 16.86 -54.17 -11.71
C PRO A 215 15.63 -54.22 -12.63
N GLN A 216 14.47 -54.59 -12.10
CA GLN A 216 13.20 -54.57 -12.79
C GLN A 216 12.46 -53.26 -12.49
N LYS A 217 12.25 -52.41 -13.50
CA LYS A 217 11.47 -51.17 -13.34
C LYS A 217 9.98 -51.48 -13.32
N LEU A 218 9.32 -51.04 -12.27
CA LEU A 218 7.87 -51.15 -12.13
C LEU A 218 7.16 -50.05 -12.91
N MET A 219 6.18 -50.43 -13.71
CA MET A 219 5.29 -49.52 -14.41
C MET A 219 3.87 -49.72 -13.88
N PHE A 220 3.18 -48.63 -13.56
CA PHE A 220 1.80 -48.69 -13.13
C PHE A 220 1.02 -47.46 -13.58
N GLN A 221 -0.30 -47.59 -13.62
CA GLN A 221 -1.23 -46.50 -13.87
C GLN A 221 -2.50 -46.76 -13.05
N GLU A 222 -2.96 -45.74 -12.35
CA GLU A 222 -4.21 -45.80 -11.58
C GLU A 222 -5.13 -44.66 -12.03
N SER A 223 -6.41 -44.94 -12.18
CA SER A 223 -7.46 -43.95 -12.46
C SER A 223 -8.69 -44.26 -11.62
N GLY A 224 -9.30 -43.26 -10.99
CA GLY A 224 -10.44 -43.46 -10.08
C GLY A 224 -10.03 -43.61 -8.61
N GLY A 225 -10.90 -44.19 -7.79
CA GLY A 225 -10.65 -44.50 -6.38
C GLY A 225 -9.78 -45.75 -6.20
N GLY A 226 -9.15 -45.89 -5.03
CA GLY A 226 -8.39 -47.09 -4.67
C GLY A 226 -9.28 -48.33 -4.65
N ILE A 227 -8.91 -49.36 -5.40
CA ILE A 227 -9.66 -50.61 -5.53
C ILE A 227 -9.26 -51.54 -4.37
N GLU A 228 -10.22 -51.97 -3.56
CA GLU A 228 -9.96 -52.94 -2.50
C GLU A 228 -9.44 -54.26 -3.10
N LEU A 229 -8.33 -54.78 -2.56
CA LEU A 229 -7.67 -56.01 -3.01
C LEU A 229 -7.86 -57.14 -2.01
N VAL A 230 -7.71 -56.87 -0.72
CA VAL A 230 -7.84 -57.84 0.37
C VAL A 230 -8.69 -57.23 1.49
N SER A 231 -9.66 -57.99 2.00
CA SER A 231 -10.51 -57.60 3.14
C SER A 231 -10.31 -58.62 4.26
N ARG A 232 -9.73 -58.20 5.38
CA ARG A 232 -9.45 -59.07 6.54
C ARG A 232 -10.57 -59.06 7.57
N SER A 233 -11.59 -58.23 7.37
CA SER A 233 -12.73 -58.02 8.28
C SER A 233 -13.89 -59.02 8.14
N ALA A 234 -13.81 -60.03 7.25
CA ALA A 234 -14.88 -61.03 7.11
C ALA A 234 -14.87 -62.15 8.18
N LEU A 235 -13.87 -62.20 9.08
CA LEU A 235 -13.73 -63.29 10.07
C LEU A 235 -13.51 -62.85 11.53
N ALA A 236 -13.52 -61.55 11.85
CA ALA A 236 -13.32 -61.11 13.23
C ALA A 236 -14.03 -59.79 13.53
N HIS A 237 -15.33 -59.86 13.81
CA HIS A 237 -15.96 -58.85 14.67
C HIS A 237 -15.81 -59.27 16.12
N SER A 238 -14.83 -58.68 16.80
CA SER A 238 -14.95 -58.21 18.20
C SER A 238 -13.63 -57.60 18.65
N ASP A 239 -13.73 -56.34 19.08
CA ASP A 239 -12.87 -55.71 20.09
C ASP A 239 -11.38 -55.53 19.76
N ALA A 240 -11.09 -54.43 19.06
CA ALA A 240 -9.86 -53.68 19.31
C ALA A 240 -10.19 -52.17 19.38
N ALA A 241 -9.87 -51.56 20.51
CA ALA A 241 -10.08 -50.15 20.79
C ALA A 241 -9.39 -49.26 19.74
N ASN A 242 -10.15 -48.40 19.08
CA ASN A 242 -9.71 -47.58 17.96
C ASN A 242 -9.13 -46.22 18.46
N PRO A 243 -7.92 -45.76 18.01
CA PRO A 243 -7.26 -44.62 18.64
C PRO A 243 -7.76 -43.21 18.26
N ASN A 244 -8.81 -43.02 17.46
CA ASN A 244 -9.11 -41.69 16.87
C ASN A 244 -10.57 -41.20 16.94
N THR A 245 -11.26 -41.39 18.07
CA THR A 245 -12.63 -40.86 18.28
C THR A 245 -12.73 -39.33 18.47
N ASN A 246 -11.63 -38.59 18.31
CA ASN A 246 -11.59 -37.14 18.58
C ASN A 246 -11.01 -36.27 17.44
N PHE A 247 -10.91 -36.80 16.22
CA PHE A 247 -10.50 -36.01 15.04
C PHE A 247 -11.70 -35.31 14.38
N CYS A 248 -11.57 -34.02 14.07
CA CYS A 248 -12.59 -33.25 13.35
C CYS A 248 -12.19 -33.11 11.87
N PRO A 249 -12.94 -33.71 10.92
CA PRO A 249 -12.59 -33.66 9.50
C PRO A 249 -12.91 -32.31 8.84
N TYR A 250 -13.71 -31.46 9.48
CA TYR A 250 -14.13 -30.16 8.95
C TYR A 250 -13.21 -29.03 9.42
N LYS A 251 -12.75 -28.20 8.49
CA LYS A 251 -11.75 -27.15 8.75
C LYS A 251 -12.33 -25.86 9.34
N GLY A 252 -13.64 -25.64 9.20
CA GLY A 252 -14.27 -24.39 9.61
C GLY A 252 -13.99 -23.27 8.59
N LEU A 253 -13.52 -22.11 9.06
CA LEU A 253 -13.15 -21.00 8.18
C LEU A 253 -11.71 -21.10 7.62
N GLU A 254 -11.01 -22.20 7.90
CA GLU A 254 -9.71 -22.51 7.31
C GLU A 254 -9.86 -23.12 5.92
N PHE A 255 -8.87 -22.91 5.06
CA PHE A 255 -8.75 -23.66 3.82
C PHE A 255 -8.14 -25.04 4.08
N PHE A 256 -8.49 -26.01 3.23
CA PHE A 256 -7.82 -27.31 3.23
C PHE A 256 -6.40 -27.17 2.66
N THR A 257 -5.46 -27.84 3.30
CA THR A 257 -4.04 -27.96 2.91
C THR A 257 -3.75 -29.35 2.35
N GLU A 258 -2.53 -29.59 1.88
CA GLU A 258 -2.15 -30.91 1.36
C GLU A 258 -2.21 -32.02 2.43
N ALA A 259 -1.91 -31.70 3.69
CA ALA A 259 -2.10 -32.63 4.80
C ALA A 259 -3.58 -32.99 5.03
N ASP A 260 -4.48 -32.19 4.48
CA ASP A 260 -5.91 -32.32 4.63
C ASP A 260 -6.58 -33.06 3.45
N ALA A 261 -5.80 -33.44 2.44
CA ALA A 261 -6.30 -34.06 1.21
C ALA A 261 -7.10 -35.35 1.39
N PRO A 262 -6.77 -36.28 2.32
CA PRO A 262 -7.54 -37.52 2.49
C PRO A 262 -9.01 -37.31 2.85
N TYR A 263 -9.36 -36.14 3.38
CA TYR A 263 -10.71 -35.76 3.80
C TYR A 263 -11.21 -34.53 3.03
N PHE A 264 -10.56 -34.19 1.92
CA PHE A 264 -11.03 -33.18 0.98
C PHE A 264 -11.87 -33.85 -0.11
N ALA A 265 -13.18 -33.65 -0.05
CA ALA A 265 -14.17 -34.32 -0.91
C ALA A 265 -15.06 -33.34 -1.68
N GLY A 266 -15.78 -33.85 -2.68
CA GLY A 266 -16.75 -33.09 -3.47
C GLY A 266 -16.14 -32.15 -4.50
N ARG A 267 -14.84 -32.24 -4.76
CA ARG A 267 -14.12 -31.41 -5.75
C ARG A 267 -13.20 -32.22 -6.66
N GLN A 268 -13.47 -33.52 -6.78
CA GLN A 268 -12.68 -34.43 -7.60
C GLN A 268 -12.74 -34.00 -9.08
N ALA A 269 -13.92 -33.79 -9.65
CA ALA A 269 -14.06 -33.37 -11.06
C ALA A 269 -13.29 -32.07 -11.40
N LEU A 270 -13.36 -31.06 -10.52
CA LEU A 270 -12.59 -29.82 -10.68
C LEU A 270 -11.07 -30.06 -10.58
N THR A 271 -10.64 -30.94 -9.67
CA THR A 271 -9.23 -31.32 -9.55
C THR A 271 -8.73 -31.99 -10.83
N ASP A 272 -9.56 -32.82 -11.46
CA ASP A 272 -9.26 -33.51 -12.71
C ASP A 272 -9.10 -32.54 -13.87
N GLU A 273 -10.01 -31.57 -13.97
CA GLU A 273 -9.93 -30.49 -14.96
C GLU A 273 -8.63 -29.69 -14.79
N LEU A 274 -8.25 -29.36 -13.56
CA LEU A 274 -7.00 -28.65 -13.26
C LEU A 274 -5.76 -29.44 -13.64
N LEU A 275 -5.73 -30.75 -13.34
CA LEU A 275 -4.62 -31.63 -13.71
C LEU A 275 -4.49 -31.75 -15.23
N ASN A 276 -5.61 -31.87 -15.95
CA ASN A 276 -5.63 -31.92 -17.40
C ASN A 276 -5.13 -30.58 -18.00
N LYS A 277 -5.60 -29.45 -17.47
CA LYS A 277 -5.13 -28.13 -17.92
C LYS A 277 -3.64 -27.90 -17.64
N LEU A 278 -3.14 -28.37 -16.51
CA LEU A 278 -1.72 -28.31 -16.16
C LEU A 278 -0.86 -29.22 -17.05
N ARG A 279 -1.42 -30.31 -17.57
CA ARG A 279 -0.76 -31.17 -18.56
C ARG A 279 -0.58 -30.44 -19.89
N GLU A 280 -1.62 -29.74 -20.35
CA GLU A 280 -1.66 -29.07 -21.66
C GLU A 280 -0.93 -27.73 -21.68
N ASN A 281 -0.91 -26.99 -20.56
CA ASN A 281 -0.49 -25.60 -20.53
C ASN A 281 0.66 -25.35 -19.54
N GLN A 282 1.50 -24.35 -19.83
CA GLN A 282 2.46 -23.81 -18.86
C GLN A 282 1.83 -22.82 -17.90
N PHE A 283 0.70 -22.20 -18.26
CA PHE A 283 0.01 -21.24 -17.42
C PHE A 283 -1.43 -21.73 -17.19
N VAL A 284 -1.83 -21.89 -15.94
CA VAL A 284 -3.20 -22.29 -15.54
C VAL A 284 -3.76 -21.25 -14.59
N VAL A 285 -5.01 -20.82 -14.81
CA VAL A 285 -5.67 -19.82 -13.96
C VAL A 285 -7.03 -20.32 -13.47
N LEU A 286 -7.17 -20.38 -12.14
CA LEU A 286 -8.40 -20.69 -11.44
C LEU A 286 -9.14 -19.39 -11.11
N VAL A 287 -10.31 -19.20 -11.71
CA VAL A 287 -11.11 -17.98 -11.53
C VAL A 287 -12.48 -18.31 -10.97
N GLY A 288 -12.86 -17.69 -9.85
CA GLY A 288 -14.19 -17.91 -9.27
C GLY A 288 -14.53 -16.96 -8.14
N ALA A 289 -15.79 -16.97 -7.70
CA ALA A 289 -16.30 -16.09 -6.65
C ALA A 289 -15.53 -16.26 -5.31
N SER A 290 -15.57 -15.24 -4.45
CA SER A 290 -15.02 -15.34 -3.09
C SER A 290 -15.72 -16.47 -2.32
N GLY A 291 -14.97 -17.24 -1.52
CA GLY A 291 -15.52 -18.39 -0.80
C GLY A 291 -15.87 -19.62 -1.65
N SER A 292 -15.55 -19.67 -2.95
CA SER A 292 -15.85 -20.85 -3.80
C SER A 292 -14.94 -22.06 -3.58
N GLY A 293 -13.95 -21.96 -2.69
CA GLY A 293 -13.01 -23.06 -2.37
C GLY A 293 -11.73 -23.09 -3.20
N LYS A 294 -11.41 -22.04 -3.97
CA LYS A 294 -10.19 -21.93 -4.81
C LYS A 294 -8.91 -22.33 -4.08
N SER A 295 -8.65 -21.72 -2.93
CA SER A 295 -7.43 -21.99 -2.15
C SER A 295 -7.38 -23.41 -1.58
N SER A 296 -8.54 -24.02 -1.31
CA SER A 296 -8.64 -25.41 -0.83
C SER A 296 -8.39 -26.41 -1.96
N VAL A 297 -9.07 -26.26 -3.11
CA VAL A 297 -8.85 -27.15 -4.26
C VAL A 297 -7.45 -27.01 -4.82
N LEU A 298 -6.86 -25.81 -4.80
CA LEU A 298 -5.48 -25.59 -5.20
C LEU A 298 -4.52 -26.44 -4.35
N ARG A 299 -4.66 -26.42 -3.02
CA ARG A 299 -3.74 -27.10 -2.11
C ARG A 299 -4.07 -28.58 -1.94
N ALA A 300 -5.24 -28.88 -1.37
CA ALA A 300 -5.65 -30.24 -1.02
C ALA A 300 -6.06 -31.10 -2.22
N GLY A 301 -6.43 -30.47 -3.35
CA GLY A 301 -6.69 -31.17 -4.60
C GLY A 301 -5.46 -31.20 -5.50
N LEU A 302 -5.18 -30.08 -6.17
CA LEU A 302 -4.21 -30.01 -7.26
C LEU A 302 -2.77 -30.27 -6.78
N LEU A 303 -2.25 -29.51 -5.81
CA LEU A 303 -0.85 -29.66 -5.38
C LEU A 303 -0.58 -31.00 -4.73
N TYR A 304 -1.54 -31.51 -3.94
CA TYR A 304 -1.48 -32.86 -3.38
C TYR A 304 -1.33 -33.92 -4.47
N GLU A 305 -2.17 -33.89 -5.52
CA GLU A 305 -2.11 -34.87 -6.60
C GLU A 305 -0.86 -34.73 -7.49
N VAL A 306 -0.35 -33.51 -7.67
CA VAL A 306 0.93 -33.25 -8.33
C VAL A 306 2.07 -33.90 -7.52
N ARG A 307 2.13 -33.72 -6.20
CA ARG A 307 3.19 -34.34 -5.38
C ARG A 307 3.14 -35.86 -5.36
N ARG A 308 1.96 -36.47 -5.50
CA ARG A 308 1.83 -37.93 -5.56
C ARG A 308 2.36 -38.53 -6.87
N GLY A 309 2.33 -37.77 -7.95
CA GLY A 309 2.76 -38.24 -9.29
C GLY A 309 1.91 -39.37 -9.88
N LEU A 310 0.74 -39.68 -9.29
CA LEU A 310 -0.10 -40.81 -9.71
C LEU A 310 -0.99 -40.47 -10.90
N ARG A 311 -1.57 -39.26 -10.89
CA ARG A 311 -2.54 -38.79 -11.91
C ARG A 311 -1.88 -37.97 -13.01
N LEU A 312 -0.67 -37.48 -12.74
CA LEU A 312 0.18 -36.75 -13.67
C LEU A 312 1.58 -37.38 -13.57
N SER A 313 1.89 -38.31 -14.48
CA SER A 313 3.11 -39.12 -14.43
C SER A 313 4.38 -38.26 -14.35
N GLY A 314 5.28 -38.60 -13.41
CA GLY A 314 6.54 -37.90 -13.18
C GLY A 314 6.42 -36.56 -12.47
N SER A 315 5.21 -36.16 -12.04
CA SER A 315 5.00 -34.91 -11.31
C SER A 315 5.43 -34.95 -9.84
N ASP A 316 5.65 -36.15 -9.29
CA ASP A 316 6.27 -36.39 -7.98
C ASP A 316 7.72 -35.86 -7.90
N GLN A 317 8.38 -35.70 -9.05
CA GLN A 317 9.73 -35.15 -9.15
C GLN A 317 9.73 -33.63 -9.36
N TRP A 318 8.56 -32.99 -9.53
CA TRP A 318 8.48 -31.56 -9.82
C TRP A 318 8.76 -30.72 -8.58
N GLN A 319 9.46 -29.61 -8.76
CA GLN A 319 9.70 -28.66 -7.69
C GLN A 319 8.53 -27.68 -7.61
N ILE A 320 7.83 -27.64 -6.48
CA ILE A 320 6.69 -26.73 -6.25
C ILE A 320 7.15 -25.53 -5.41
N CYS A 321 7.10 -24.33 -5.99
CA CYS A 321 7.39 -23.06 -5.34
C CYS A 321 6.08 -22.33 -5.01
N GLY A 322 5.72 -22.26 -3.73
CA GLY A 322 4.49 -21.62 -3.25
C GLY A 322 3.57 -22.59 -2.50
N PRO A 323 2.30 -22.21 -2.25
CA PRO A 323 1.61 -20.99 -2.74
C PRO A 323 2.12 -19.68 -2.14
N ILE A 324 2.25 -18.63 -2.96
CA ILE A 324 2.51 -17.25 -2.51
C ILE A 324 1.33 -16.34 -2.80
N VAL A 325 1.17 -15.32 -1.96
CA VAL A 325 0.31 -14.17 -2.24
C VAL A 325 1.21 -13.01 -2.69
N PRO A 326 1.12 -12.51 -3.94
CA PRO A 326 2.02 -11.49 -4.44
C PRO A 326 2.02 -10.21 -3.58
N GLY A 327 0.84 -9.65 -3.29
CA GLY A 327 0.68 -8.47 -2.42
C GLY A 327 1.46 -7.23 -2.89
N GLU A 328 1.72 -6.31 -1.95
CA GLU A 328 2.42 -5.04 -2.21
C GLU A 328 3.92 -5.19 -2.52
N ARG A 329 4.51 -6.34 -2.15
CA ARG A 329 5.94 -6.63 -2.30
C ARG A 329 6.16 -7.96 -3.03
N PRO A 330 5.76 -8.06 -4.31
CA PRO A 330 5.67 -9.33 -5.02
C PRO A 330 7.03 -10.01 -5.21
N PHE A 331 8.11 -9.24 -5.42
CA PHE A 331 9.46 -9.79 -5.50
C PHE A 331 10.00 -10.31 -4.15
N GLU A 332 9.66 -9.67 -3.03
CA GLU A 332 10.06 -10.16 -1.71
C GLU A 332 9.37 -11.49 -1.38
N ASN A 333 8.11 -11.63 -1.77
CA ASN A 333 7.29 -12.82 -1.58
C ASN A 333 7.71 -13.96 -2.53
N LEU A 334 8.08 -13.64 -3.78
CA LEU A 334 8.67 -14.60 -4.71
C LEU A 334 10.01 -15.12 -4.20
N ALA A 335 10.92 -14.23 -3.78
CA ALA A 335 12.21 -14.62 -3.24
C ALA A 335 12.09 -15.59 -2.05
N ALA A 336 11.04 -15.46 -1.24
CA ALA A 336 10.83 -16.33 -0.08
C ALA A 336 10.55 -17.80 -0.43
N VAL A 337 10.05 -18.10 -1.64
CA VAL A 337 9.73 -19.46 -2.08
C VAL A 337 10.70 -20.05 -3.10
N LEU A 338 11.68 -19.27 -3.54
CA LEU A 338 12.79 -19.72 -4.39
C LEU A 338 14.02 -20.15 -3.56
N VAL A 339 13.98 -20.06 -2.23
CA VAL A 339 15.06 -20.52 -1.35
C VAL A 339 15.04 -22.04 -1.23
N ASN A 340 16.23 -22.66 -1.15
CA ASN A 340 16.32 -24.08 -0.87
C ASN A 340 15.90 -24.37 0.59
N LEU A 341 14.81 -25.13 0.77
CA LEU A 341 14.26 -25.49 2.07
C LEU A 341 15.08 -26.54 2.83
N ASP A 342 16.11 -27.14 2.22
CA ASP A 342 17.00 -28.10 2.89
C ASP A 342 18.24 -27.44 3.51
N ALA A 343 18.49 -26.16 3.25
CA ALA A 343 19.64 -25.42 3.78
C ALA A 343 19.45 -25.00 5.25
N GLU A 344 20.52 -24.67 5.98
CA GLU A 344 20.44 -24.12 7.35
C GLU A 344 19.81 -22.70 7.36
N GLN A 345 19.22 -22.29 8.50
CA GLN A 345 18.46 -21.04 8.63
C GLN A 345 19.26 -19.77 8.23
N ASP A 346 20.54 -19.70 8.58
CA ASP A 346 21.40 -18.56 8.26
C ASP A 346 21.75 -18.51 6.75
N GLN A 347 21.91 -19.69 6.15
CA GLN A 347 22.11 -19.83 4.71
C GLN A 347 20.85 -19.46 3.92
N ARG A 348 19.66 -19.85 4.40
CA ARG A 348 18.37 -19.46 3.80
C ARG A 348 18.20 -17.94 3.80
N THR A 349 18.53 -17.28 4.91
CA THR A 349 18.45 -15.82 5.03
C THR A 349 19.39 -15.13 4.05
N THR A 350 20.62 -15.62 3.94
CA THR A 350 21.62 -15.10 2.99
C THR A 350 21.20 -15.33 1.53
N GLN A 351 20.72 -16.53 1.19
CA GLN A 351 20.20 -16.85 -0.14
C GLN A 351 19.01 -15.97 -0.51
N ARG A 352 18.07 -15.77 0.42
CA ARG A 352 16.91 -14.91 0.21
C ARG A 352 17.32 -13.47 -0.13
N LEU A 353 18.28 -12.91 0.60
CA LEU A 353 18.79 -11.55 0.34
C LEU A 353 19.46 -11.45 -1.04
N ARG A 354 20.24 -12.46 -1.44
CA ARG A 354 20.85 -12.52 -2.78
C ARG A 354 19.81 -12.59 -3.89
N ILE A 355 18.81 -13.45 -3.75
CA ILE A 355 17.70 -13.58 -4.70
C ILE A 355 16.93 -12.26 -4.80
N GLN A 356 16.65 -11.60 -3.67
CA GLN A 356 15.99 -10.28 -3.66
C GLN A 356 16.79 -9.22 -4.41
N GLN A 357 18.12 -9.19 -4.27
CA GLN A 357 18.98 -8.27 -5.01
C GLN A 357 18.96 -8.56 -6.51
N GLN A 358 19.00 -9.83 -6.91
CA GLN A 358 18.96 -10.22 -8.33
C GLN A 358 17.60 -9.94 -8.98
N LEU A 359 16.50 -10.09 -8.22
CA LEU A 359 15.14 -9.72 -8.63
C LEU A 359 14.89 -8.20 -8.67
N GLN A 360 15.92 -7.37 -8.46
CA GLN A 360 15.91 -5.91 -8.68
C GLN A 360 16.80 -5.49 -9.87
N GLY A 361 17.41 -6.42 -10.59
CA GLY A 361 18.28 -6.15 -11.76
C GLY A 361 17.51 -5.91 -13.07
N ASP A 362 18.26 -5.64 -14.15
CA ASP A 362 17.69 -5.19 -15.44
C ASP A 362 16.94 -6.28 -16.24
N ASP A 363 17.32 -7.56 -16.18
CA ASP A 363 16.63 -8.69 -16.86
C ASP A 363 16.21 -9.79 -15.87
N THR A 364 15.20 -9.47 -15.05
CA THR A 364 14.64 -10.40 -14.05
C THR A 364 13.98 -11.64 -14.67
N ALA A 365 13.49 -11.56 -15.91
CA ALA A 365 12.88 -12.69 -16.62
C ALA A 365 13.94 -13.71 -17.05
N ALA A 366 15.08 -13.26 -17.59
CA ALA A 366 16.21 -14.15 -17.88
C ALA A 366 16.75 -14.80 -16.61
N TRP A 367 16.90 -14.02 -15.54
CA TRP A 367 17.38 -14.55 -14.28
C TRP A 367 16.48 -15.68 -13.75
N LEU A 368 15.16 -15.46 -13.72
CA LEU A 368 14.22 -16.48 -13.24
C LEU A 368 14.24 -17.73 -14.14
N ALA A 369 14.36 -17.56 -15.45
CA ALA A 369 14.50 -18.69 -16.38
C ALA A 369 15.79 -19.49 -16.11
N THR A 370 16.93 -18.82 -15.93
CA THR A 370 18.20 -19.48 -15.58
C THR A 370 18.09 -20.25 -14.27
N TRP A 371 17.50 -19.64 -13.23
CA TRP A 371 17.27 -20.32 -11.95
C TRP A 371 16.41 -21.59 -12.09
N VAL A 372 15.37 -21.54 -12.93
CA VAL A 372 14.54 -22.71 -13.24
C VAL A 372 15.33 -23.79 -13.98
N GLU A 373 16.17 -23.40 -14.95
CA GLU A 373 17.01 -24.35 -15.69
C GLU A 373 18.06 -25.02 -14.80
N GLU A 374 18.61 -24.30 -13.82
CA GLU A 374 19.56 -24.83 -12.83
C GLU A 374 18.94 -25.83 -11.84
N SER A 375 17.60 -25.86 -11.69
CA SER A 375 16.93 -26.85 -10.84
C SER A 375 17.15 -28.29 -11.33
N ALA A 376 17.38 -29.24 -10.43
CA ALA A 376 17.48 -30.66 -10.79
C ALA A 376 16.11 -31.28 -11.15
N ALA A 377 14.99 -30.63 -10.79
CA ALA A 377 13.66 -31.14 -11.07
C ALA A 377 13.32 -31.04 -12.57
N PRO A 378 12.59 -31.99 -13.17
CA PRO A 378 12.20 -31.94 -14.59
C PRO A 378 11.22 -30.81 -14.91
N GLN A 379 10.51 -30.28 -13.92
CA GLN A 379 9.62 -29.12 -14.02
C GLN A 379 9.64 -28.33 -12.70
N VAL A 380 9.43 -27.02 -12.80
CA VAL A 380 9.23 -26.11 -11.66
C VAL A 380 7.84 -25.51 -11.75
N VAL A 381 7.05 -25.60 -10.68
CA VAL A 381 5.69 -25.07 -10.59
C VAL A 381 5.66 -23.89 -9.63
N LEU A 382 5.43 -22.68 -10.15
CA LEU A 382 5.20 -21.48 -9.34
C LEU A 382 3.71 -21.28 -9.09
N VAL A 383 3.31 -21.16 -7.82
CA VAL A 383 1.90 -21.06 -7.43
C VAL A 383 1.60 -19.69 -6.83
N LEU A 384 0.78 -18.89 -7.52
CA LEU A 384 0.30 -17.57 -7.11
C LEU A 384 -1.17 -17.67 -6.66
N ASP A 385 -1.41 -17.67 -5.35
CA ASP A 385 -2.76 -17.64 -4.78
C ASP A 385 -3.16 -16.20 -4.41
N GLN A 386 -4.46 -15.91 -4.39
CA GLN A 386 -4.99 -14.55 -4.24
C GLN A 386 -4.28 -13.54 -5.15
N PHE A 387 -4.13 -13.88 -6.43
CA PHE A 387 -3.38 -13.06 -7.38
C PHE A 387 -3.99 -11.66 -7.58
N GLU A 388 -5.28 -11.47 -7.27
CA GLU A 388 -5.91 -10.15 -7.21
C GLU A 388 -5.15 -9.15 -6.32
N GLU A 389 -4.38 -9.63 -5.35
CA GLU A 389 -3.62 -8.80 -4.41
C GLU A 389 -2.53 -7.96 -5.08
N ILE A 390 -2.10 -8.33 -6.28
CA ILE A 390 -1.18 -7.52 -7.08
C ILE A 390 -1.86 -6.24 -7.60
N PHE A 391 -3.19 -6.22 -7.71
CA PHE A 391 -3.97 -5.07 -8.17
C PHE A 391 -4.51 -4.25 -6.99
N THR A 392 -4.98 -4.91 -5.93
CA THR A 392 -5.50 -4.21 -4.75
C THR A 392 -4.41 -3.49 -3.96
N GLY A 393 -3.17 -4.01 -3.98
CA GLY A 393 -2.01 -3.40 -3.32
C GLY A 393 -1.49 -2.10 -3.95
N LEU A 394 -1.98 -1.71 -5.14
CA LEU A 394 -1.56 -0.45 -5.79
C LEU A 394 -2.03 0.79 -5.02
N GLY A 395 -3.19 0.71 -4.38
CA GLY A 395 -3.90 1.87 -3.85
C GLY A 395 -4.60 2.68 -4.95
N GLU A 396 -5.05 3.89 -4.61
CA GLU A 396 -5.74 4.76 -5.57
C GLU A 396 -4.76 5.56 -6.43
N PRO A 397 -5.09 5.84 -7.72
CA PRO A 397 -4.29 6.71 -8.57
C PRO A 397 -4.02 8.07 -7.90
N GLY A 398 -2.75 8.48 -7.86
CA GLY A 398 -2.30 9.72 -7.22
C GLY A 398 -1.89 9.59 -5.75
N GLN A 399 -1.96 8.40 -5.14
CA GLN A 399 -1.33 8.12 -3.84
C GLN A 399 0.20 8.04 -3.96
N LYS A 400 0.93 8.37 -2.89
CA LYS A 400 2.40 8.31 -2.91
C LYS A 400 2.87 6.87 -3.09
N GLY A 401 3.79 6.69 -4.04
CA GLY A 401 4.29 5.36 -4.42
C GLY A 401 3.32 4.56 -5.28
N TYR A 402 2.17 5.12 -5.73
CA TYR A 402 1.29 4.45 -6.68
C TYR A 402 2.04 4.08 -7.97
N ASP A 403 2.72 5.05 -8.58
CA ASP A 403 3.49 4.82 -9.81
C ASP A 403 4.60 3.79 -9.58
N GLN A 404 5.32 3.89 -8.46
CA GLN A 404 6.35 2.90 -8.09
C GLN A 404 5.77 1.49 -7.89
N ARG A 405 4.63 1.36 -7.21
CA ARG A 405 3.94 0.07 -7.01
C ARG A 405 3.41 -0.48 -8.34
N LYS A 406 2.91 0.40 -9.22
CA LYS A 406 2.45 0.05 -10.56
C LYS A 406 3.59 -0.42 -11.44
N ASP A 407 4.73 0.26 -11.40
CA ASP A 407 5.95 -0.15 -12.10
C ASP A 407 6.48 -1.48 -11.53
N THR A 408 6.44 -1.66 -10.20
CA THR A 408 6.81 -2.93 -9.54
C THR A 408 5.89 -4.08 -9.96
N GLN A 409 4.57 -3.84 -10.05
CA GLN A 409 3.60 -4.81 -10.56
C GLN A 409 3.95 -5.20 -12.00
N ARG A 410 4.14 -4.22 -12.89
CA ARG A 410 4.48 -4.46 -14.30
C ARG A 410 5.78 -5.24 -14.42
N ALA A 411 6.81 -4.87 -13.67
CA ALA A 411 8.09 -5.56 -13.64
C ALA A 411 7.94 -7.01 -13.15
N PHE A 412 7.13 -7.26 -12.11
CA PHE A 412 6.88 -8.62 -11.61
C PHE A 412 6.15 -9.48 -12.64
N LEU A 413 5.12 -8.96 -13.29
CA LEU A 413 4.41 -9.68 -14.35
C LEU A 413 5.32 -9.95 -15.55
N ALA A 414 6.14 -8.98 -15.95
CA ALA A 414 7.13 -9.16 -17.00
C ALA A 414 8.18 -10.21 -16.63
N CYS A 415 8.63 -10.27 -15.37
CA CYS A 415 9.55 -11.29 -14.85
C CYS A 415 8.96 -12.70 -15.01
N VAL A 416 7.77 -12.94 -14.42
CA VAL A 416 7.15 -14.28 -14.38
C VAL A 416 6.71 -14.73 -15.77
N LEU A 417 6.03 -13.86 -16.52
CA LEU A 417 5.51 -14.20 -17.85
C LEU A 417 6.61 -14.24 -18.91
N GLY A 418 7.67 -13.43 -18.75
CA GLY A 418 8.86 -13.49 -19.58
C GLY A 418 9.65 -14.79 -19.37
N ALA A 419 9.78 -15.26 -18.12
CA ALA A 419 10.42 -16.54 -17.82
C ALA A 419 9.67 -17.72 -18.48
N LEU A 420 8.33 -17.70 -18.50
CA LEU A 420 7.52 -18.70 -19.20
C LEU A 420 7.84 -18.81 -20.70
N VAL A 421 8.22 -17.70 -21.35
CA VAL A 421 8.63 -17.71 -22.76
C VAL A 421 10.04 -18.27 -22.94
N LYS A 422 10.92 -18.03 -21.97
CA LYS A 422 12.34 -18.39 -22.05
C LYS A 422 12.62 -19.85 -21.70
N THR A 423 11.77 -20.51 -20.91
CA THR A 423 11.93 -21.93 -20.56
C THR A 423 10.61 -22.72 -20.57
N PRO A 424 10.56 -23.91 -21.19
CA PRO A 424 9.41 -24.82 -21.13
C PRO A 424 9.29 -25.54 -19.77
N LYS A 425 10.30 -25.43 -18.91
CA LYS A 425 10.40 -26.12 -17.61
C LYS A 425 9.61 -25.42 -16.50
N LEU A 426 9.25 -24.16 -16.71
CA LEU A 426 8.42 -23.39 -15.79
C LEU A 426 6.93 -23.60 -16.09
N LYS A 427 6.17 -23.91 -15.04
CA LYS A 427 4.71 -23.85 -15.01
C LYS A 427 4.26 -22.84 -13.96
N VAL A 428 3.22 -22.07 -14.25
CA VAL A 428 2.65 -21.06 -13.35
C VAL A 428 1.18 -21.34 -13.15
N ILE A 429 0.76 -21.46 -11.89
CA ILE A 429 -0.63 -21.64 -11.48
C ILE A 429 -1.08 -20.39 -10.74
N VAL A 430 -2.17 -19.80 -11.19
CA VAL A 430 -2.76 -18.59 -10.62
C VAL A 430 -4.14 -18.90 -10.07
N ALA A 431 -4.47 -18.47 -8.85
CA ALA A 431 -5.83 -18.47 -8.33
C ALA A 431 -6.27 -17.05 -8.00
N MET A 432 -7.44 -16.63 -8.52
CA MET A 432 -7.96 -15.30 -8.28
C MET A 432 -9.49 -15.19 -8.26
N ARG A 433 -9.99 -14.06 -7.76
CA ARG A 433 -11.42 -13.76 -7.84
C ARG A 433 -11.86 -13.31 -9.25
N ALA A 434 -13.11 -13.61 -9.59
CA ALA A 434 -13.68 -13.31 -10.92
C ALA A 434 -13.83 -11.80 -11.20
N ASP A 435 -14.06 -10.97 -10.19
CA ASP A 435 -14.18 -9.51 -10.30
C ASP A 435 -12.87 -8.82 -10.70
N PHE A 436 -11.72 -9.49 -10.56
CA PHE A 436 -10.42 -8.98 -10.97
C PHE A 436 -10.01 -9.41 -12.39
N PHE A 437 -10.83 -10.21 -13.08
CA PHE A 437 -10.52 -10.61 -14.46
C PHE A 437 -10.41 -9.40 -15.40
N GLY A 438 -11.27 -8.39 -15.20
CA GLY A 438 -11.19 -7.13 -15.94
C GLY A 438 -9.85 -6.41 -15.76
N LYS A 439 -9.28 -6.44 -14.55
CA LYS A 439 -7.98 -5.83 -14.26
C LYS A 439 -6.83 -6.47 -15.03
N CYS A 440 -6.90 -7.77 -15.31
CA CYS A 440 -5.88 -8.49 -16.07
C CYS A 440 -5.87 -8.15 -17.57
N ILE A 441 -6.91 -7.48 -18.09
CA ILE A 441 -7.05 -7.12 -19.52
C ILE A 441 -7.01 -5.61 -19.77
N GLU A 442 -6.86 -4.78 -18.73
CA GLU A 442 -6.77 -3.31 -18.86
C GLU A 442 -5.50 -2.85 -19.60
N GLU A 443 -4.41 -3.63 -19.53
CA GLU A 443 -3.13 -3.33 -20.16
C GLU A 443 -2.53 -4.60 -20.78
N ASP A 444 -1.58 -4.44 -21.70
CA ASP A 444 -0.79 -5.57 -22.22
C ASP A 444 0.30 -5.96 -21.21
N TYR A 445 -0.10 -6.70 -20.17
CA TYR A 445 0.79 -7.28 -19.17
C TYR A 445 1.59 -8.46 -19.75
N SER A 446 2.44 -8.20 -20.76
CA SER A 446 3.28 -9.21 -21.41
C SER A 446 2.50 -10.44 -21.93
N GLY A 447 1.29 -10.22 -22.46
CA GLY A 447 0.41 -11.29 -22.94
C GLY A 447 -0.27 -12.13 -21.85
N LEU A 448 -0.47 -11.58 -20.63
CA LEU A 448 -1.23 -12.23 -19.55
C LEU A 448 -2.61 -12.71 -20.03
N ALA A 449 -3.37 -11.84 -20.69
CA ALA A 449 -4.72 -12.12 -21.16
C ALA A 449 -4.79 -13.35 -22.11
N VAL A 450 -3.81 -13.47 -23.01
CA VAL A 450 -3.73 -14.60 -23.96
C VAL A 450 -3.50 -15.91 -23.23
N ARG A 451 -2.58 -15.93 -22.26
CA ARG A 451 -2.27 -17.12 -21.45
C ARG A 451 -3.42 -17.51 -20.54
N MET A 452 -4.09 -16.52 -19.94
CA MET A 452 -5.30 -16.75 -19.16
C MET A 452 -6.36 -17.43 -20.02
N LYS A 453 -6.61 -16.98 -21.25
CA LYS A 453 -7.58 -17.60 -22.15
C LYS A 453 -7.29 -19.07 -22.42
N ALA A 454 -6.02 -19.45 -22.57
CA ALA A 454 -5.62 -20.84 -22.84
C ALA A 454 -5.75 -21.75 -21.60
N GLY A 455 -5.34 -21.24 -20.43
CA GLY A 455 -5.27 -21.98 -19.18
C GLY A 455 -6.43 -21.76 -18.21
N TRP A 456 -7.54 -21.16 -18.64
CA TRP A 456 -8.65 -20.80 -17.75
C TRP A 456 -9.43 -22.02 -17.27
N VAL A 457 -9.61 -22.10 -15.95
CA VAL A 457 -10.51 -23.04 -15.27
C VAL A 457 -11.49 -22.25 -14.39
N PRO A 458 -12.79 -22.21 -14.73
CA PRO A 458 -13.80 -21.54 -13.92
C PRO A 458 -14.14 -22.38 -12.68
N VAL A 459 -13.97 -21.80 -11.48
CA VAL A 459 -14.38 -22.44 -10.23
C VAL A 459 -15.85 -22.13 -9.96
N GLN A 460 -16.70 -23.06 -10.38
CA GLN A 460 -18.14 -22.98 -10.23
C GLN A 460 -18.61 -23.32 -8.80
N VAL A 461 -19.84 -22.90 -8.50
CA VAL A 461 -20.56 -23.33 -7.28
C VAL A 461 -20.70 -24.86 -7.36
N PRO A 462 -20.35 -25.61 -6.30
CA PRO A 462 -20.42 -27.05 -6.36
C PRO A 462 -21.87 -27.52 -6.49
N THR A 463 -22.06 -28.62 -7.21
CA THR A 463 -23.36 -29.25 -7.40
C THR A 463 -23.90 -29.82 -6.09
N ALA A 464 -25.19 -30.17 -6.05
CA ALA A 464 -25.78 -30.82 -4.88
C ALA A 464 -25.08 -32.14 -4.50
N ALA A 465 -24.62 -32.91 -5.49
CA ALA A 465 -23.86 -34.16 -5.28
C ALA A 465 -22.47 -33.88 -4.72
N GLU A 466 -21.76 -32.89 -5.27
CA GLU A 466 -20.46 -32.44 -4.76
C GLU A 466 -20.56 -31.91 -3.33
N LEU A 467 -21.58 -31.13 -3.01
CA LEU A 467 -21.84 -30.63 -1.65
C LEU A 467 -22.15 -31.78 -0.68
N ALA A 468 -22.97 -32.75 -1.09
CA ALA A 468 -23.27 -33.92 -0.28
C ALA A 468 -22.00 -34.73 0.01
N ALA A 469 -21.18 -35.01 -1.01
CA ALA A 469 -19.89 -35.67 -0.88
C ALA A 469 -18.95 -34.94 0.09
N ALA A 470 -18.84 -33.60 -0.05
CA ALA A 470 -18.03 -32.75 0.83
C ALA A 470 -18.50 -32.76 2.30
N ILE A 471 -19.75 -33.14 2.56
CA ILE A 471 -20.30 -33.32 3.91
C ILE A 471 -20.06 -34.75 4.40
N THR A 472 -20.38 -35.77 3.61
CA THR A 472 -20.48 -37.15 4.08
C THR A 472 -19.18 -37.94 4.02
N GLU A 473 -18.36 -37.78 2.98
CA GLU A 473 -17.11 -38.55 2.84
C GLU A 473 -16.09 -38.24 3.96
N PRO A 474 -15.86 -36.97 4.35
CA PRO A 474 -14.95 -36.66 5.45
C PRO A 474 -15.47 -37.21 6.79
N ALA A 475 -16.80 -37.25 6.98
CA ALA A 475 -17.43 -37.82 8.16
C ALA A 475 -17.27 -39.34 8.21
N GLN A 476 -17.48 -40.04 7.08
CA GLN A 476 -17.26 -41.49 6.98
C GLN A 476 -15.81 -41.86 7.33
N TRP A 477 -14.84 -41.08 6.83
CA TRP A 477 -13.44 -41.28 7.16
C TRP A 477 -13.14 -41.13 8.66
N ALA A 478 -13.85 -40.22 9.34
CA ALA A 478 -13.73 -39.96 10.77
C ALA A 478 -14.69 -40.81 11.64
N GLU A 479 -15.33 -41.86 11.08
CA GLU A 479 -16.34 -42.69 11.75
C GLU A 479 -17.50 -41.90 12.38
N LEU A 480 -17.83 -40.75 11.75
CA LEU A 480 -18.88 -39.83 12.14
C LEU A 480 -20.14 -40.08 11.29
N GLU A 481 -21.27 -40.32 11.96
CA GLU A 481 -22.55 -40.44 11.29
C GLU A 481 -23.16 -39.06 11.05
N VAL A 482 -23.64 -38.80 9.83
CA VAL A 482 -24.36 -37.57 9.49
C VAL A 482 -25.79 -37.93 9.09
N GLU A 483 -26.77 -37.34 9.75
CA GLU A 483 -28.17 -37.61 9.42
C GLU A 483 -28.50 -37.27 7.96
N PRO A 484 -29.16 -38.17 7.20
CA PRO A 484 -29.46 -37.92 5.78
C PRO A 484 -30.32 -36.66 5.54
N LEU A 485 -31.23 -36.36 6.46
CA LEU A 485 -32.05 -35.15 6.40
C LEU A 485 -31.23 -33.88 6.67
N LEU A 486 -30.24 -33.94 7.58
CA LEU A 486 -29.30 -32.84 7.79
C LEU A 486 -28.51 -32.53 6.52
N VAL A 487 -28.01 -33.56 5.81
CA VAL A 487 -27.29 -33.37 4.53
C VAL A 487 -28.17 -32.65 3.51
N LYS A 488 -29.41 -33.12 3.32
CA LYS A 488 -30.37 -32.48 2.39
C LYS A 488 -30.63 -31.02 2.75
N THR A 489 -30.82 -30.71 4.03
CA THR A 489 -31.07 -29.34 4.49
C THR A 489 -29.84 -28.44 4.29
N LEU A 490 -28.65 -28.90 4.66
CA LEU A 490 -27.41 -28.14 4.46
C LEU A 490 -27.14 -27.84 2.98
N VAL A 491 -27.32 -28.83 2.10
CA VAL A 491 -27.17 -28.65 0.64
C VAL A 491 -28.18 -27.61 0.13
N ALA A 492 -29.43 -27.68 0.56
CA ALA A 492 -30.47 -26.73 0.17
C ALA A 492 -30.19 -25.31 0.66
N ASP A 493 -29.67 -25.14 1.88
CA ASP A 493 -29.37 -23.83 2.44
C ASP A 493 -28.13 -23.18 1.79
N VAL A 494 -27.10 -23.97 1.48
CA VAL A 494 -25.94 -23.50 0.71
C VAL A 494 -26.34 -23.06 -0.70
N ALA A 495 -27.26 -23.79 -1.35
CA ALA A 495 -27.75 -23.43 -2.68
C ALA A 495 -28.48 -22.07 -2.72
N LYS A 496 -29.13 -21.66 -1.61
CA LYS A 496 -29.78 -20.34 -1.49
C LYS A 496 -28.80 -19.20 -1.26
N ALA A 497 -27.56 -19.50 -0.86
CA ALA A 497 -26.53 -18.52 -0.52
C ALA A 497 -25.20 -18.83 -1.23
N PRO A 498 -25.03 -18.47 -2.51
CA PRO A 498 -23.80 -18.70 -3.26
C PRO A 498 -22.57 -18.06 -2.57
N GLY A 499 -21.46 -18.81 -2.47
CA GLY A 499 -20.24 -18.36 -1.77
C GLY A 499 -20.16 -18.73 -0.28
N SER A 500 -21.10 -19.54 0.21
CA SER A 500 -21.21 -19.98 1.60
C SER A 500 -20.44 -21.27 1.95
N LEU A 501 -19.53 -21.78 1.11
CA LEU A 501 -18.76 -22.99 1.46
C LEU A 501 -17.95 -22.85 2.77
N PRO A 502 -17.32 -21.71 3.08
CA PRO A 502 -16.66 -21.54 4.37
C PRO A 502 -17.65 -21.54 5.53
N LEU A 503 -18.88 -21.06 5.27
CA LEU A 503 -19.96 -21.11 6.26
C LEU A 503 -20.50 -22.53 6.46
N LEU A 504 -20.58 -23.33 5.40
CA LEU A 504 -20.85 -24.76 5.48
C LEU A 504 -19.80 -25.47 6.34
N GLN A 505 -18.52 -25.24 6.07
CA GLN A 505 -17.43 -25.83 6.86
C GLN A 505 -17.43 -25.37 8.31
N PHE A 506 -17.72 -24.09 8.56
CA PHE A 506 -17.92 -23.54 9.92
C PHE A 506 -19.06 -24.25 10.64
N THR A 507 -20.19 -24.39 9.97
CA THR A 507 -21.38 -25.08 10.47
C THR A 507 -21.09 -26.53 10.80
N LEU A 508 -20.46 -27.27 9.90
CA LEU A 508 -20.12 -28.68 10.12
C LEU A 508 -19.15 -28.86 11.30
N LYS A 509 -18.18 -27.95 11.45
CA LYS A 509 -17.27 -27.94 12.61
C LYS A 509 -18.00 -27.63 13.92
N ALA A 510 -18.94 -26.69 13.91
CA ALA A 510 -19.77 -26.37 15.08
C ALA A 510 -20.68 -27.55 15.46
N LEU A 511 -21.32 -28.19 14.48
CA LEU A 511 -22.11 -29.40 14.69
C LEU A 511 -21.26 -30.56 15.22
N TRP A 512 -20.03 -30.70 14.73
CA TRP A 512 -19.09 -31.69 15.28
C TRP A 512 -18.73 -31.41 16.74
N GLN A 513 -18.61 -30.15 17.15
CA GLN A 513 -18.38 -29.80 18.55
C GLN A 513 -19.61 -30.05 19.44
N ALA A 514 -20.81 -29.86 18.89
CA ALA A 514 -22.09 -30.04 19.57
C ALA A 514 -22.71 -31.44 19.36
N ARG A 515 -21.94 -32.39 18.81
CA ARG A 515 -22.43 -33.71 18.39
C ARG A 515 -22.92 -34.55 19.58
N GLU A 516 -23.87 -35.43 19.30
CA GLU A 516 -24.31 -36.47 20.24
C GLU A 516 -23.54 -37.76 19.95
N GLY A 517 -22.52 -38.08 20.76
CA GLY A 517 -21.65 -39.23 20.51
C GLY A 517 -20.80 -39.06 19.25
N ASN A 518 -21.06 -39.89 18.23
CA ASN A 518 -20.43 -39.81 16.91
C ASN A 518 -21.42 -39.33 15.82
N ARG A 519 -22.54 -38.68 16.19
CA ARG A 519 -23.61 -38.34 15.24
C ARG A 519 -23.87 -36.84 15.14
N LEU A 520 -23.90 -36.33 13.90
CA LEU A 520 -24.38 -34.99 13.57
C LEU A 520 -25.87 -35.03 13.26
N THR A 521 -26.66 -34.28 14.03
CA THR A 521 -28.12 -34.33 13.98
C THR A 521 -28.74 -33.08 13.37
N LEU A 522 -29.89 -33.24 12.72
CA LEU A 522 -30.70 -32.13 12.22
C LEU A 522 -31.22 -31.26 13.37
N ALA A 523 -31.52 -31.87 14.53
CA ALA A 523 -32.00 -31.17 15.71
C ALA A 523 -30.98 -30.13 16.22
N ALA A 524 -29.69 -30.49 16.30
CA ALA A 524 -28.63 -29.55 16.68
C ALA A 524 -28.49 -28.38 15.68
N TYR A 525 -28.66 -28.66 14.39
CA TYR A 525 -28.63 -27.65 13.34
C TYR A 525 -29.82 -26.68 13.41
N GLN A 526 -31.04 -27.20 13.60
CA GLN A 526 -32.26 -26.39 13.71
C GLN A 526 -32.31 -25.59 15.01
N GLY A 527 -31.79 -26.13 16.12
CA GLY A 527 -31.66 -25.41 17.38
C GLY A 527 -30.76 -24.16 17.30
N SER A 528 -29.93 -24.07 16.25
CA SER A 528 -28.98 -22.97 16.03
C SER A 528 -29.42 -22.00 14.92
N ASP A 529 -30.71 -22.02 14.54
CA ASP A 529 -31.32 -21.18 13.49
C ASP A 529 -30.65 -21.32 12.10
N GLY A 530 -30.16 -22.54 11.81
CA GLY A 530 -29.59 -22.92 10.53
C GLY A 530 -28.20 -22.33 10.23
N LEU A 531 -27.83 -22.35 8.94
CA LEU A 531 -26.49 -22.03 8.43
C LEU A 531 -26.04 -20.62 8.81
N MET A 532 -26.95 -19.65 8.68
CA MET A 532 -26.67 -18.23 8.96
C MET A 532 -26.70 -17.92 10.46
N GLY A 533 -27.64 -18.54 11.19
CA GLY A 533 -27.83 -18.33 12.62
C GLY A 533 -26.60 -18.73 13.44
N MET A 534 -25.93 -19.83 13.11
CA MET A 534 -24.74 -20.26 13.86
C MET A 534 -23.57 -19.28 13.82
N LEU A 535 -23.28 -18.67 12.66
CA LEU A 535 -22.21 -17.68 12.58
C LEU A 535 -22.58 -16.40 13.34
N ASP A 536 -23.84 -15.97 13.22
CA ASP A 536 -24.39 -14.81 13.92
C ASP A 536 -24.32 -14.98 15.45
N GLN A 537 -24.79 -16.13 15.95
CA GLN A 537 -24.74 -16.50 17.36
C GLN A 537 -23.31 -16.58 17.88
N ARG A 538 -22.38 -17.19 17.12
CA ARG A 538 -20.98 -17.29 17.55
C ARG A 538 -20.29 -15.93 17.59
N ALA A 539 -20.45 -15.11 16.55
CA ALA A 539 -19.88 -13.77 16.50
C ALA A 539 -20.44 -12.88 17.62
N THR A 540 -21.75 -13.00 17.88
CA THR A 540 -22.43 -12.31 18.99
C THR A 540 -21.95 -12.80 20.36
N ALA A 541 -21.82 -14.10 20.57
CA ALA A 541 -21.30 -14.66 21.82
C ALA A 541 -19.85 -14.24 22.11
N VAL A 542 -19.00 -14.11 21.08
CA VAL A 542 -17.64 -13.56 21.23
C VAL A 542 -17.70 -12.07 21.53
N TYR A 543 -18.59 -11.32 20.89
CA TYR A 543 -18.81 -9.90 21.17
C TYR A 543 -19.28 -9.64 22.61
N GLU A 544 -20.20 -10.46 23.12
CA GLU A 544 -20.77 -10.34 24.47
C GLU A 544 -19.77 -10.68 25.59
N GLN A 545 -18.66 -11.36 25.29
CA GLN A 545 -17.58 -11.63 26.25
C GLN A 545 -16.76 -10.38 26.61
N PHE A 546 -16.81 -9.35 25.76
CA PHE A 546 -16.06 -8.11 25.97
C PHE A 546 -16.79 -7.16 26.92
N ASP A 547 -16.02 -6.35 27.66
CA ASP A 547 -16.58 -5.26 28.47
C ASP A 547 -17.17 -4.13 27.61
N ALA A 548 -17.87 -3.16 28.20
CA ALA A 548 -18.57 -2.11 27.43
C ALA A 548 -17.66 -1.23 26.56
N ASP A 549 -16.41 -0.98 26.98
CA ASP A 549 -15.46 -0.16 26.22
C ASP A 549 -14.74 -0.99 25.14
N GLU A 550 -14.48 -2.25 25.42
CA GLU A 550 -14.03 -3.23 24.44
C GLU A 550 -15.08 -3.49 23.36
N GLN A 551 -16.34 -3.65 23.72
CA GLN A 551 -17.45 -3.82 22.77
C GLN A 551 -17.54 -2.62 21.80
N ARG A 552 -17.36 -1.39 22.30
CA ARG A 552 -17.25 -0.20 21.45
C ARG A 552 -16.07 -0.30 20.48
N THR A 553 -14.95 -0.85 20.95
CA THR A 553 -13.74 -1.05 20.13
C THR A 553 -13.93 -2.17 19.11
N VAL A 554 -14.61 -3.27 19.44
CA VAL A 554 -14.99 -4.32 18.49
C VAL A 554 -15.86 -3.74 17.37
N ARG A 555 -16.89 -2.96 17.75
CA ARG A 555 -17.76 -2.27 16.78
C ARG A 555 -16.94 -1.36 15.85
N HIS A 556 -16.03 -0.57 16.40
CA HIS A 556 -15.14 0.29 15.62
C HIS A 556 -14.29 -0.51 14.63
N ILE A 557 -13.63 -1.59 15.09
CA ILE A 557 -12.76 -2.43 14.26
C ILE A 557 -13.54 -3.01 13.07
N PHE A 558 -14.67 -3.69 13.31
CA PHE A 558 -15.41 -4.32 12.21
C PHE A 558 -16.01 -3.30 11.22
N GLN A 559 -16.39 -2.11 11.69
CA GLN A 559 -16.83 -1.03 10.81
C GLN A 559 -15.70 -0.47 9.92
N GLN A 560 -14.46 -0.44 10.43
CA GLN A 560 -13.28 -0.06 9.63
C GLN A 560 -12.88 -1.14 8.63
N LEU A 561 -13.08 -2.41 8.98
CA LEU A 561 -12.78 -3.57 8.13
C LEU A 561 -13.87 -3.88 7.09
N THR A 562 -14.93 -3.09 7.00
CA THR A 562 -16.01 -3.29 6.02
C THR A 562 -15.89 -2.28 4.88
N GLN A 563 -15.69 -2.71 3.64
CA GLN A 563 -15.82 -1.85 2.46
C GLN A 563 -17.30 -1.66 2.10
N LEU A 564 -17.74 -0.40 1.96
CA LEU A 564 -19.13 -0.09 1.62
C LEU A 564 -19.32 -0.23 0.12
N GLY A 565 -20.24 -1.10 -0.30
CA GLY A 565 -20.64 -1.23 -1.69
C GLY A 565 -21.53 -0.06 -2.15
N GLU A 566 -21.33 0.41 -3.37
CA GLU A 566 -22.24 1.33 -4.06
C GLU A 566 -23.13 0.53 -5.01
N GLY A 567 -24.29 0.08 -4.52
CA GLY A 567 -25.22 -0.76 -5.29
C GLY A 567 -24.81 -2.24 -5.39
N VAL A 568 -23.72 -2.62 -4.75
CA VAL A 568 -23.25 -4.00 -4.57
C VAL A 568 -23.17 -4.35 -3.08
N GLU A 569 -23.03 -5.64 -2.76
CA GLU A 569 -22.87 -6.09 -1.36
C GLU A 569 -21.64 -5.48 -0.68
N ASP A 570 -21.73 -5.26 0.62
CA ASP A 570 -20.61 -4.79 1.43
C ASP A 570 -19.53 -5.89 1.50
N THR A 571 -18.28 -5.52 1.21
CA THR A 571 -17.13 -6.44 1.16
C THR A 571 -16.16 -6.16 2.30
N ARG A 572 -15.10 -6.95 2.43
CA ARG A 572 -14.07 -6.72 3.46
C ARG A 572 -13.01 -5.72 2.98
N ARG A 573 -12.46 -4.96 3.92
CA ARG A 573 -11.34 -4.04 3.72
C ARG A 573 -10.22 -4.41 4.70
N ARG A 574 -8.98 -4.40 4.21
CA ARG A 574 -7.78 -4.54 5.04
C ARG A 574 -7.37 -3.20 5.63
N VAL A 575 -7.00 -3.18 6.91
CA VAL A 575 -6.65 -1.95 7.62
C VAL A 575 -5.41 -2.17 8.48
N LEU A 576 -4.47 -1.22 8.46
CA LEU A 576 -3.31 -1.21 9.35
C LEU A 576 -3.77 -1.04 10.81
N VAL A 577 -3.13 -1.75 11.74
CA VAL A 577 -3.45 -1.64 13.18
C VAL A 577 -3.36 -0.19 13.67
N SER A 578 -2.39 0.59 13.19
CA SER A 578 -2.23 2.01 13.54
C SER A 578 -3.44 2.88 13.16
N ASN A 579 -4.18 2.52 12.12
CA ASN A 579 -5.38 3.24 11.69
C ASN A 579 -6.63 2.91 12.51
N LEU A 580 -6.58 1.85 13.34
CA LEU A 580 -7.63 1.47 14.27
C LEU A 580 -7.51 2.19 15.63
N VAL A 581 -6.38 2.88 15.85
CA VAL A 581 -6.11 3.61 17.10
C VAL A 581 -6.70 5.02 17.01
N ALA A 582 -7.53 5.36 18.01
CA ALA A 582 -8.17 6.67 18.13
C ALA A 582 -8.32 7.07 19.60
N GLU A 583 -7.32 7.76 20.14
CA GLU A 583 -7.29 8.12 21.56
C GLU A 583 -8.38 9.15 21.94
N PRO A 584 -9.00 9.04 23.14
CA PRO A 584 -8.82 7.99 24.17
C PRO A 584 -9.77 6.77 24.04
N LEU A 585 -10.71 6.81 23.08
CA LEU A 585 -11.80 5.82 22.95
C LEU A 585 -11.31 4.45 22.50
N HIS A 586 -10.32 4.41 21.61
CA HIS A 586 -9.72 3.17 21.10
C HIS A 586 -8.21 3.28 21.26
N SER A 587 -7.73 3.10 22.49
CA SER A 587 -6.30 3.16 22.78
C SER A 587 -5.55 2.00 22.16
N ALA A 588 -4.26 2.19 21.86
CA ALA A 588 -3.43 1.15 21.23
C ALA A 588 -3.48 -0.18 22.01
N VAL A 589 -3.40 -0.12 23.34
CA VAL A 589 -3.46 -1.30 24.23
C VAL A 589 -4.82 -2.01 24.13
N ARG A 590 -5.93 -1.27 24.06
CA ARG A 590 -7.27 -1.85 23.97
C ARG A 590 -7.49 -2.50 22.61
N VAL A 591 -7.07 -1.83 21.54
CA VAL A 591 -7.14 -2.36 20.17
C VAL A 591 -6.36 -3.66 20.07
N GLU A 592 -5.13 -3.70 20.57
CA GLU A 592 -4.31 -4.91 20.56
C GLU A 592 -4.95 -6.07 21.34
N ARG A 593 -5.47 -5.81 22.55
CA ARG A 593 -6.17 -6.82 23.37
C ARG A 593 -7.39 -7.40 22.64
N VAL A 594 -8.22 -6.53 22.04
CA VAL A 594 -9.40 -6.96 21.28
C VAL A 594 -9.00 -7.77 20.05
N LEU A 595 -7.99 -7.32 19.31
CA LEU A 595 -7.49 -8.04 18.12
C LEU A 595 -6.96 -9.44 18.49
N GLN A 596 -6.27 -9.59 19.62
CA GLN A 596 -5.78 -10.91 20.08
C GLN A 596 -6.93 -11.89 20.34
N VAL A 597 -8.03 -11.44 20.97
CA VAL A 597 -9.20 -12.29 21.24
C VAL A 597 -9.95 -12.63 19.95
N LEU A 598 -10.14 -11.66 19.05
CA LEU A 598 -10.84 -11.86 17.78
C LEU A 598 -10.04 -12.72 16.78
N ALA A 599 -8.71 -12.63 16.79
CA ALA A 599 -7.82 -13.42 15.94
C ALA A 599 -7.43 -14.78 16.54
N ASN A 600 -7.79 -15.05 17.81
CA ASN A 600 -7.51 -16.32 18.48
C ASN A 600 -8.01 -17.51 17.64
N PRO A 601 -7.24 -18.61 17.48
CA PRO A 601 -7.67 -19.80 16.72
C PRO A 601 -9.05 -20.36 17.11
N LYS A 602 -9.50 -20.17 18.36
CA LYS A 602 -10.83 -20.60 18.84
C LYS A 602 -11.98 -19.72 18.36
N ASN A 603 -11.71 -18.44 18.08
CA ASN A 603 -12.73 -17.45 17.69
C ASN A 603 -12.64 -17.12 16.21
N ARG A 604 -11.42 -16.90 15.72
CA ARG A 604 -11.01 -16.72 14.32
C ARG A 604 -12.04 -15.92 13.51
N LEU A 605 -12.36 -14.73 14.02
CA LEU A 605 -13.19 -13.75 13.31
C LEU A 605 -12.32 -12.83 12.45
N LEU A 606 -11.07 -12.60 12.86
CA LEU A 606 -10.07 -11.77 12.16
C LEU A 606 -8.77 -12.54 11.87
N VAL A 607 -8.02 -12.05 10.87
CA VAL A 607 -6.66 -12.48 10.55
C VAL A 607 -5.71 -11.29 10.73
N LEU A 608 -4.55 -11.55 11.34
CA LEU A 608 -3.46 -10.59 11.47
C LEU A 608 -2.30 -11.03 10.59
N SER A 609 -1.86 -10.15 9.69
CA SER A 609 -0.72 -10.37 8.79
C SER A 609 0.37 -9.34 9.08
N GLY A 610 1.59 -9.78 9.37
CA GLY A 610 2.71 -8.89 9.76
C GLY A 610 2.96 -8.86 11.27
N LYS A 611 3.88 -7.98 11.72
CA LYS A 611 4.25 -7.83 13.14
C LYS A 611 4.24 -6.35 13.55
N GLY A 612 3.81 -6.08 14.79
CA GLY A 612 3.81 -4.74 15.39
C GLY A 612 2.79 -3.77 14.78
N GLU A 613 3.11 -2.47 14.78
CA GLU A 613 2.23 -1.40 14.30
C GLU A 613 1.92 -1.46 12.79
N ASN A 614 2.76 -2.16 12.02
CA ASN A 614 2.59 -2.40 10.59
C ASN A 614 1.78 -3.68 10.30
N ALA A 615 1.25 -4.35 11.33
CA ALA A 615 0.35 -5.47 11.11
C ALA A 615 -0.93 -5.00 10.41
N ILE A 616 -1.40 -5.80 9.47
CA ILE A 616 -2.63 -5.61 8.73
C ILE A 616 -3.69 -6.53 9.33
N VAL A 617 -4.85 -5.95 9.62
CA VAL A 617 -6.03 -6.66 10.10
C VAL A 617 -6.99 -6.89 8.92
N ASP A 618 -7.53 -8.10 8.83
CA ASP A 618 -8.54 -8.47 7.86
C ASP A 618 -9.64 -9.33 8.53
N VAL A 619 -10.84 -9.31 7.96
CA VAL A 619 -11.91 -10.24 8.36
C VAL A 619 -11.63 -11.59 7.72
N VAL A 620 -11.80 -12.67 8.49
CA VAL A 620 -11.54 -14.04 8.01
C VAL A 620 -12.40 -14.37 6.79
N HIS A 621 -13.65 -13.93 6.77
CA HIS A 621 -14.54 -14.11 5.62
C HIS A 621 -15.61 -13.02 5.52
N GLU A 622 -15.99 -12.64 4.29
CA GLU A 622 -17.09 -11.68 4.02
C GLU A 622 -18.46 -12.17 4.55
N ALA A 623 -18.59 -13.47 4.83
CA ALA A 623 -19.79 -14.04 5.43
C ALA A 623 -20.12 -13.39 6.79
N LEU A 624 -19.11 -12.98 7.56
CA LEU A 624 -19.32 -12.24 8.80
C LEU A 624 -19.99 -10.89 8.55
N ILE A 625 -19.59 -10.19 7.48
CA ILE A 625 -20.17 -8.88 7.12
C ILE A 625 -21.63 -9.03 6.68
N ARG A 626 -21.93 -10.11 5.95
CA ARG A 626 -23.25 -10.34 5.35
C ARG A 626 -24.27 -10.91 6.33
N HIS A 627 -23.84 -11.70 7.31
CA HIS A 627 -24.75 -12.50 8.12
C HIS A 627 -24.77 -12.10 9.60
N TRP A 628 -23.72 -11.47 10.13
CA TRP A 628 -23.73 -11.00 11.51
C TRP A 628 -24.68 -9.81 11.67
N GLY A 629 -25.82 -10.03 12.34
CA GLY A 629 -26.92 -9.08 12.48
C GLY A 629 -26.50 -7.78 13.17
N LEU A 630 -25.68 -7.89 14.23
CA LEU A 630 -25.13 -6.73 14.94
C LEU A 630 -24.27 -5.86 14.01
N LEU A 631 -23.36 -6.47 13.25
CA LEU A 631 -22.48 -5.73 12.33
C LEU A 631 -23.27 -5.04 11.22
N ARG A 632 -24.23 -5.73 10.61
CA ARG A 632 -25.12 -5.10 9.61
C ARG A 632 -25.87 -3.92 10.21
N GLY A 633 -26.49 -4.09 11.38
CA GLY A 633 -27.16 -3.01 12.08
C GLY A 633 -26.22 -1.82 12.34
N TRP A 634 -24.96 -2.08 12.72
CA TRP A 634 -23.97 -1.03 12.93
C TRP A 634 -23.53 -0.32 11.64
N VAL A 635 -23.38 -1.04 10.53
CA VAL A 635 -22.98 -0.51 9.23
C VAL A 635 -24.12 0.29 8.61
N ASP A 636 -25.34 -0.24 8.59
CA ASP A 636 -26.51 0.40 8.00
C ASP A 636 -26.89 1.69 8.73
N THR A 637 -26.92 1.65 10.07
CA THR A 637 -27.24 2.84 10.89
C THR A 637 -26.24 3.99 10.64
N ASN A 638 -24.99 3.66 10.31
CA ASN A 638 -23.90 4.63 10.22
C ASN A 638 -23.30 4.77 8.82
N ARG A 639 -23.97 4.28 7.76
CA ARG A 639 -23.42 4.21 6.40
C ARG A 639 -22.91 5.57 5.91
N ASP A 640 -23.68 6.62 6.10
CA ASP A 640 -23.32 7.98 5.72
C ASP A 640 -22.23 8.61 6.62
N LEU A 641 -22.15 8.19 7.88
CA LEU A 641 -21.08 8.64 8.78
C LEU A 641 -19.76 7.98 8.39
N LEU A 642 -19.77 6.68 8.11
CA LEU A 642 -18.61 5.92 7.64
C LEU A 642 -18.06 6.46 6.32
N ARG A 643 -18.94 6.78 5.35
CA ARG A 643 -18.52 7.43 4.09
C ARG A 643 -17.79 8.75 4.33
N ARG A 644 -18.35 9.63 5.17
CA ARG A 644 -17.74 10.93 5.49
C ARG A 644 -16.42 10.78 6.24
N GLN A 645 -16.37 9.90 7.24
CA GLN A 645 -15.14 9.57 7.95
C GLN A 645 -14.04 9.12 6.97
N ARG A 646 -14.34 8.15 6.10
CA ARG A 646 -13.38 7.63 5.12
C ARG A 646 -12.85 8.70 4.20
N ARG A 647 -13.70 9.62 3.76
CA ARG A 647 -13.27 10.75 2.92
C ARG A 647 -12.26 11.64 3.65
N ILE A 648 -12.50 11.93 4.94
CA ILE A 648 -11.60 12.75 5.77
C ILE A 648 -10.29 12.00 6.02
N GLU A 649 -10.36 10.72 6.36
CA GLU A 649 -9.19 9.88 6.61
C GLU A 649 -8.34 9.67 5.36
N ALA A 650 -8.95 9.48 4.19
CA ALA A 650 -8.23 9.43 2.91
C ALA A 650 -7.51 10.75 2.60
N SER A 651 -8.08 11.90 2.97
CA SER A 651 -7.37 13.18 2.91
C SER A 651 -6.22 13.28 3.92
N ALA A 652 -6.39 12.69 5.11
CA ALA A 652 -5.36 12.66 6.15
C ALA A 652 -4.16 11.81 5.76
N VAL A 653 -4.39 10.62 5.21
CA VAL A 653 -3.34 9.74 4.67
C VAL A 653 -2.57 10.46 3.58
N ARG A 654 -3.25 11.06 2.58
CA ARG A 654 -2.60 11.85 1.52
C ARG A 654 -1.75 13.00 2.06
N TRP A 655 -2.22 13.68 3.10
CA TRP A 655 -1.48 14.76 3.74
C TRP A 655 -0.23 14.25 4.47
N GLN A 656 -0.31 13.12 5.17
CA GLN A 656 0.83 12.50 5.85
C GLN A 656 1.87 11.98 4.85
N GLU A 657 1.43 11.32 3.77
CA GLU A 657 2.29 10.84 2.70
C GLU A 657 3.13 11.96 2.08
N GLN A 658 2.53 13.15 1.92
CA GLN A 658 3.17 14.34 1.34
C GLN A 658 3.99 15.12 2.37
N ALA A 659 4.54 14.44 3.38
CA ALA A 659 5.34 15.01 4.46
C ALA A 659 4.66 16.23 5.10
N GLU A 660 3.34 16.13 5.26
CA GLU A 660 2.50 17.15 5.90
C GLU A 660 2.46 18.51 5.15
N ALA A 661 2.68 18.50 3.83
CA ALA A 661 2.71 19.70 2.99
C ALA A 661 1.44 20.56 3.08
N LYS A 662 1.64 21.90 3.01
CA LYS A 662 0.56 22.90 3.16
C LYS A 662 -0.52 22.83 2.08
N GLY A 663 -0.19 22.33 0.89
CA GLY A 663 -1.13 22.23 -0.24
C GLY A 663 -2.22 21.17 -0.03
N TYR A 664 -1.99 20.20 0.85
CA TYR A 664 -2.91 19.09 1.13
C TYR A 664 -3.77 19.33 2.38
N LEU A 665 -3.63 20.51 3.02
CA LEU A 665 -4.47 20.90 4.15
C LEU A 665 -5.90 21.16 3.67
N LEU A 666 -6.89 20.76 4.48
CA LEU A 666 -8.30 20.92 4.14
C LEU A 666 -8.67 22.41 4.09
N GLN A 667 -9.42 22.80 3.05
CA GLN A 667 -9.88 24.19 2.87
C GLN A 667 -11.39 24.25 2.61
N GLY A 668 -11.95 25.46 2.72
CA GLY A 668 -13.33 25.74 2.33
C GLY A 668 -14.38 24.83 2.99
N PHE A 669 -15.16 24.14 2.15
CA PHE A 669 -16.22 23.21 2.58
C PHE A 669 -15.65 21.98 3.30
N GLN A 670 -14.58 21.37 2.78
CA GLN A 670 -14.01 20.13 3.35
C GLN A 670 -13.52 20.33 4.79
N LEU A 671 -12.89 21.47 5.09
CA LEU A 671 -12.48 21.79 6.47
C LEU A 671 -13.68 22.00 7.40
N LYS A 672 -14.73 22.70 6.93
CA LYS A 672 -15.96 22.91 7.72
C LYS A 672 -16.66 21.58 8.00
N GLU A 673 -16.72 20.70 7.01
CA GLU A 673 -17.29 19.37 7.14
C GLU A 673 -16.50 18.53 8.14
N ALA A 674 -15.17 18.46 8.00
CA ALA A 674 -14.31 17.69 8.90
C ALA A 674 -14.39 18.19 10.36
N MET A 675 -14.39 19.50 10.59
CA MET A 675 -14.56 20.06 11.94
C MET A 675 -15.94 19.76 12.54
N ARG A 676 -17.01 19.83 11.75
CA ARG A 676 -18.37 19.49 12.21
C ARG A 676 -18.46 18.01 12.54
N PHE A 677 -17.86 17.16 11.70
CA PHE A 677 -17.80 15.72 11.92
C PHE A 677 -17.07 15.39 13.21
N GLU A 678 -15.85 15.92 13.39
CA GLU A 678 -15.04 15.72 14.60
C GLU A 678 -15.77 16.20 15.86
N LYS A 679 -16.42 17.38 15.82
CA LYS A 679 -17.13 17.94 16.97
C LYS A 679 -18.39 17.14 17.33
N LYS A 680 -19.17 16.72 16.33
CA LYS A 680 -20.47 16.06 16.55
C LYS A 680 -20.32 14.59 16.93
N ASN A 681 -19.31 13.91 16.39
CA ASN A 681 -19.18 12.46 16.49
C ASN A 681 -17.97 12.01 17.33
N ARG A 682 -17.38 12.91 18.14
CA ARG A 682 -16.16 12.62 18.91
C ARG A 682 -16.26 11.36 19.76
N GLU A 683 -17.43 11.09 20.32
CA GLU A 683 -17.68 10.00 21.28
C GLU A 683 -18.13 8.70 20.61
N THR A 684 -18.63 8.76 19.38
CA THR A 684 -19.28 7.63 18.69
C THR A 684 -18.52 7.18 17.44
N PHE A 685 -17.91 8.12 16.70
CA PHE A 685 -17.11 7.89 15.50
C PHE A 685 -15.88 8.82 15.51
N PRO A 686 -14.87 8.54 16.35
CA PRO A 686 -13.66 9.34 16.39
C PRO A 686 -12.87 9.17 15.07
N LEU A 687 -12.32 10.28 14.58
CA LEU A 687 -11.32 10.25 13.51
C LEU A 687 -10.02 9.64 14.02
N SER A 688 -9.24 9.01 13.13
CA SER A 688 -7.87 8.60 13.44
C SER A 688 -7.00 9.78 13.89
N ASP A 689 -5.92 9.51 14.63
CA ASP A 689 -5.06 10.58 15.15
C ASP A 689 -4.36 11.37 14.04
N VAL A 690 -4.07 10.72 12.90
CA VAL A 690 -3.58 11.37 11.69
C VAL A 690 -4.61 12.38 11.15
N ALA A 691 -5.89 11.99 11.08
CA ALA A 691 -6.96 12.85 10.62
C ALA A 691 -7.23 14.02 11.58
N LYS A 692 -7.19 13.80 12.90
CA LYS A 692 -7.23 14.90 13.88
C LYS A 692 -6.06 15.87 13.66
N GLY A 693 -4.86 15.35 13.40
CA GLY A 693 -3.67 16.15 13.05
C GLY A 693 -3.89 17.05 11.84
N LEU A 694 -4.42 16.49 10.76
CA LEU A 694 -4.79 17.22 9.54
C LEU A 694 -5.78 18.35 9.84
N VAL A 695 -6.87 18.06 10.55
CA VAL A 695 -7.90 19.07 10.87
C VAL A 695 -7.30 20.20 11.71
N ARG A 696 -6.55 19.89 12.77
CA ARG A 696 -5.91 20.90 13.64
C ARG A 696 -4.96 21.81 12.86
N ARG A 697 -4.11 21.26 12.01
CA ARG A 697 -3.19 22.08 11.18
C ARG A 697 -3.91 22.88 10.11
N SER A 698 -4.97 22.32 9.51
CA SER A 698 -5.82 23.03 8.55
C SER A 698 -6.52 24.24 9.20
N VAL A 699 -7.03 24.08 10.43
CA VAL A 699 -7.60 25.19 11.22
C VAL A 699 -6.55 26.27 11.50
N ARG A 700 -5.36 25.87 11.96
CA ARG A 700 -4.26 26.80 12.27
C ARG A 700 -3.81 27.58 11.04
N GLN A 701 -3.74 26.94 9.87
CA GLN A 701 -3.44 27.62 8.61
C GLN A 701 -4.54 28.59 8.21
N ARG A 702 -5.82 28.21 8.30
CA ARG A 702 -6.94 29.12 8.01
C ARG A 702 -6.91 30.37 8.89
N TRP A 703 -6.59 30.22 10.18
CA TRP A 703 -6.44 31.35 11.10
C TRP A 703 -5.28 32.27 10.68
N ARG A 704 -4.11 31.70 10.35
CA ARG A 704 -2.96 32.46 9.82
C ARG A 704 -3.27 33.18 8.51
N SER A 705 -3.95 32.53 7.56
CA SER A 705 -4.33 33.15 6.28
C SER A 705 -5.35 34.27 6.49
N ARG A 706 -6.30 34.12 7.42
CA ARG A 706 -7.23 35.19 7.78
C ARG A 706 -6.54 36.39 8.43
N ILE A 707 -5.55 36.15 9.29
CA ILE A 707 -4.74 37.22 9.86
C ILE A 707 -3.96 37.94 8.77
N LYS A 708 -3.33 37.21 7.84
CA LYS A 708 -2.63 37.82 6.71
C LYS A 708 -3.57 38.66 5.84
N VAL A 709 -4.75 38.15 5.51
CA VAL A 709 -5.76 38.90 4.73
C VAL A 709 -6.25 40.12 5.51
N ALA A 710 -6.50 40.00 6.81
CA ALA A 710 -6.88 41.14 7.64
C ALA A 710 -5.77 42.20 7.66
N ILE A 711 -4.51 41.80 7.87
CA ILE A 711 -3.34 42.69 7.80
C ILE A 711 -3.27 43.39 6.43
N TRP A 712 -3.43 42.65 5.32
CA TRP A 712 -3.46 43.24 3.98
C TRP A 712 -4.66 44.19 3.76
N LEU A 713 -5.84 43.86 4.29
CA LEU A 713 -7.03 44.72 4.23
C LEU A 713 -6.87 46.00 5.06
N PHE A 714 -6.00 46.03 6.08
CA PHE A 714 -5.70 47.23 6.84
C PHE A 714 -4.51 48.02 6.27
N ILE A 715 -3.48 47.35 5.75
CA ILE A 715 -2.30 48.02 5.17
C ILE A 715 -2.65 48.72 3.85
N LEU A 716 -3.47 48.10 3.00
CA LEU A 716 -3.76 48.65 1.66
C LEU A 716 -4.53 49.98 1.70
N PRO A 717 -5.59 50.17 2.51
CA PRO A 717 -6.25 51.46 2.66
C PRO A 717 -5.36 52.52 3.30
N ILE A 718 -4.54 52.15 4.28
CA ILE A 718 -3.57 53.07 4.91
C ILE A 718 -2.53 53.54 3.88
N PHE A 719 -2.08 52.65 3.00
CA PHE A 719 -1.15 52.98 1.93
C PHE A 719 -1.79 53.87 0.85
N VAL A 720 -3.02 53.57 0.43
CA VAL A 720 -3.75 54.37 -0.58
C VAL A 720 -4.11 55.76 -0.04
N VAL A 721 -4.61 55.86 1.20
CA VAL A 721 -4.87 57.15 1.86
C VAL A 721 -3.55 57.92 2.02
N GLY A 722 -2.46 57.23 2.39
CA GLY A 722 -1.13 57.81 2.49
C GLY A 722 -0.65 58.43 1.16
N LEU A 723 -0.85 57.74 0.02
CA LEU A 723 -0.46 58.25 -1.30
C LEU A 723 -1.29 59.45 -1.77
N VAL A 724 -2.61 59.45 -1.53
CA VAL A 724 -3.48 60.59 -1.90
C VAL A 724 -3.17 61.81 -1.03
N GLU A 725 -2.98 61.61 0.26
CA GLU A 725 -2.62 62.68 1.20
C GLU A 725 -1.22 63.23 0.94
N ASP A 726 -0.26 62.40 0.54
CA ASP A 726 1.08 62.85 0.13
C ASP A 726 1.02 63.78 -1.09
N SER A 727 0.21 63.42 -2.09
CA SER A 727 0.03 64.22 -3.30
C SER A 727 -0.56 65.60 -3.00
N VAL A 728 -1.60 65.67 -2.16
CA VAL A 728 -2.21 66.94 -1.74
C VAL A 728 -1.24 67.80 -0.93
N ARG A 729 -0.46 67.19 -0.03
CA ARG A 729 0.53 67.90 0.78
C ARG A 729 1.69 68.42 -0.08
N ASN A 730 2.20 67.62 -0.99
CA ASN A 730 3.27 68.03 -1.91
C ASN A 730 2.80 69.18 -2.81
N ASN A 731 1.52 69.21 -3.20
CA ASN A 731 0.97 70.33 -3.95
C ASN A 731 0.91 71.62 -3.12
N LYS A 732 0.50 71.55 -1.85
CA LYS A 732 0.53 72.70 -0.92
C LYS A 732 1.94 73.21 -0.67
N LEU A 733 2.91 72.31 -0.50
CA LEU A 733 4.33 72.65 -0.34
C LEU A 733 4.89 73.32 -1.60
N TYR A 734 4.52 72.82 -2.78
CA TYR A 734 4.89 73.42 -4.05
C TYR A 734 4.30 74.84 -4.19
N GLU A 735 3.03 75.05 -3.84
CA GLU A 735 2.40 76.37 -3.84
C GLU A 735 3.05 77.34 -2.83
N ALA A 736 3.29 76.89 -1.60
CA ALA A 736 3.96 77.71 -0.59
C ALA A 736 5.39 78.09 -1.02
N ARG A 737 6.15 77.15 -1.60
CA ARG A 737 7.48 77.44 -2.15
C ARG A 737 7.37 78.41 -3.32
N LYS A 738 6.45 78.19 -4.25
CA LYS A 738 6.22 79.10 -5.38
C LYS A 738 5.92 80.53 -4.91
N LEU A 739 5.11 80.69 -3.86
CA LEU A 739 4.79 82.00 -3.27
C LEU A 739 6.02 82.68 -2.65
N VAL A 740 6.93 81.92 -2.04
CA VAL A 740 8.18 82.48 -1.49
C VAL A 740 9.11 82.99 -2.59
N TYR A 741 9.20 82.26 -3.71
CA TYR A 741 10.08 82.61 -4.83
C TYR A 741 9.42 83.51 -5.90
N ASP A 742 8.16 83.92 -5.72
CA ASP A 742 7.47 84.89 -6.59
C ASP A 742 7.68 86.30 -6.05
N ALA A 743 8.36 87.15 -6.83
CA ALA A 743 8.75 88.50 -6.43
C ALA A 743 7.57 89.47 -6.24
N THR A 744 6.35 89.10 -6.64
CA THR A 744 5.19 90.02 -6.68
C THR A 744 4.33 90.07 -5.41
N HIS A 745 4.55 89.16 -4.45
CA HIS A 745 3.68 89.01 -3.27
C HIS A 745 4.46 89.17 -1.96
N GLN A 746 4.51 90.37 -1.36
CA GLN A 746 5.13 90.58 -0.04
C GLN A 746 4.24 90.13 1.13
N ASP A 747 2.92 90.39 1.08
CA ASP A 747 2.00 90.08 2.19
C ASP A 747 1.78 88.57 2.43
N GLY A 748 2.07 87.73 1.42
CA GLY A 748 1.89 86.28 1.49
C GLY A 748 3.08 85.48 2.02
N LYS A 749 4.29 86.08 2.04
CA LYS A 749 5.54 85.38 2.37
C LYS A 749 5.59 84.91 3.83
N HIS A 750 5.05 85.70 4.76
CA HIS A 750 5.01 85.36 6.18
C HIS A 750 4.34 84.00 6.44
N ASN A 751 3.11 83.82 5.95
CA ASN A 751 2.34 82.58 6.15
C ASN A 751 2.93 81.40 5.37
N ALA A 752 3.45 81.64 4.16
CA ALA A 752 4.08 80.61 3.35
C ALA A 752 5.33 80.04 4.05
N ILE A 753 6.19 80.89 4.61
CA ILE A 753 7.38 80.47 5.34
C ILE A 753 6.99 79.72 6.62
N LYS A 754 6.02 80.25 7.38
CA LYS A 754 5.51 79.61 8.59
C LYS A 754 5.04 78.17 8.33
N ASP A 755 4.40 77.90 7.19
CA ASP A 755 3.96 76.56 6.80
C ASP A 755 5.08 75.64 6.30
N LEU A 756 6.14 76.21 5.71
CA LEU A 756 7.30 75.48 5.20
C LEU A 756 8.26 75.01 6.31
N VAL A 757 8.36 75.76 7.40
CA VAL A 757 9.36 75.53 8.47
C VAL A 757 8.77 75.04 9.80
N LYS A 758 7.43 74.94 9.91
CA LYS A 758 6.68 74.62 11.14
C LYS A 758 7.22 73.43 11.95
N GLY A 759 7.78 72.43 11.28
CA GLY A 759 8.28 71.19 11.89
C GLY A 759 9.79 71.11 12.09
N CYS A 760 10.57 72.10 11.63
CA CYS A 760 12.04 72.04 11.67
C CYS A 760 12.61 71.80 13.07
N LYS A 761 12.07 72.50 14.08
CA LYS A 761 12.49 72.33 15.49
C LYS A 761 12.36 70.88 15.97
N LYS A 762 11.16 70.30 15.83
CA LYS A 762 10.84 68.96 16.33
C LYS A 762 11.54 67.87 15.53
N ILE A 763 11.74 68.05 14.23
CA ILE A 763 12.44 67.06 13.39
C ILE A 763 13.91 66.92 13.77
N LYS A 764 14.57 68.02 14.19
CA LYS A 764 15.97 67.99 14.62
C LYS A 764 16.17 67.44 16.03
N GLU A 765 15.22 67.67 16.94
CA GLU A 765 15.24 67.11 18.31
C GLU A 765 15.14 65.56 18.32
N TYR A 766 14.45 64.97 17.33
CA TYR A 766 14.26 63.52 17.19
C TYR A 766 15.02 62.94 15.99
N ASN A 767 16.35 63.15 15.97
CA ASN A 767 17.25 62.87 14.85
C ASN A 767 17.29 61.39 14.36
N TRP A 768 16.91 60.42 15.21
CA TRP A 768 17.01 58.99 14.85
C TRP A 768 15.86 58.46 13.98
N PHE A 769 14.66 59.06 14.03
CA PHE A 769 13.47 58.58 13.32
C PHE A 769 13.27 59.24 11.94
N SER A 770 13.76 60.48 11.76
CA SER A 770 13.50 61.31 10.58
C SER A 770 14.25 60.88 9.32
N LYS A 771 15.42 60.23 9.46
CA LYS A 771 16.27 59.85 8.31
C LYS A 771 15.68 58.74 7.42
N TYR A 772 14.91 57.82 8.01
CA TYR A 772 14.34 56.67 7.29
C TYR A 772 12.84 56.83 6.98
N LEU A 773 12.15 57.79 7.63
CA LEU A 773 10.69 57.95 7.57
C LEU A 773 10.28 59.42 7.42
N LYS A 774 10.92 60.16 6.50
CA LYS A 774 10.66 61.59 6.22
C LYS A 774 9.16 61.91 6.05
N TYR A 775 8.44 61.06 5.31
CA TYR A 775 6.99 61.19 5.12
C TYR A 775 6.19 61.23 6.45
N LEU A 776 6.59 60.39 7.41
CA LEU A 776 5.92 60.22 8.69
C LEU A 776 6.29 61.35 9.66
N SER A 777 7.55 61.79 9.68
CA SER A 777 8.00 62.91 10.50
C SER A 777 7.32 64.21 10.09
N ASP A 778 7.22 64.48 8.79
CA ASP A 778 6.60 65.70 8.27
C ASP A 778 5.09 65.75 8.60
N ARG A 779 4.45 64.57 8.74
CA ARG A 779 3.03 64.46 9.15
C ARG A 779 2.83 64.71 10.64
N ILE A 780 3.73 64.19 11.48
CA ILE A 780 3.59 64.28 12.94
C ILE A 780 4.02 65.66 13.45
N PHE A 781 5.07 66.23 12.86
CA PHE A 781 5.76 67.39 13.42
C PHE A 781 5.60 68.67 12.60
N GLY A 782 5.15 68.58 11.34
CA GLY A 782 5.11 69.69 10.40
C GLY A 782 6.27 69.63 9.40
N ASN A 783 6.23 70.48 8.37
CA ASN A 783 7.26 70.47 7.32
C ASN A 783 8.57 71.11 7.80
N CYS A 784 9.68 70.65 7.23
CA CYS A 784 10.95 71.36 7.34
C CYS A 784 11.61 71.46 5.98
N VAL A 785 11.48 72.64 5.37
CA VAL A 785 12.01 72.94 4.03
C VAL A 785 13.09 74.00 4.16
N ASP A 786 14.25 73.72 3.58
CA ASP A 786 15.36 74.68 3.50
C ASP A 786 15.01 75.85 2.56
N LEU A 787 15.43 77.05 2.94
CA LEU A 787 15.13 78.34 2.31
C LEU A 787 16.39 78.97 1.70
N VAL A 788 17.26 78.14 1.13
CA VAL A 788 18.47 78.56 0.43
C VAL A 788 18.13 79.51 -0.72
N ASN A 789 18.82 80.65 -0.81
CA ASN A 789 18.61 81.70 -1.81
C ASN A 789 17.15 82.16 -1.94
N ALA A 790 16.39 82.17 -0.84
CA ALA A 790 15.01 82.62 -0.87
C ALA A 790 14.96 84.16 -1.02
N PRO A 791 14.16 84.71 -1.98
CA PRO A 791 14.05 86.15 -2.19
C PRO A 791 13.08 86.76 -1.18
N LEU A 792 13.58 87.17 -0.02
CA LEU A 792 12.83 87.61 1.16
C LEU A 792 12.99 89.12 1.45
N ASN A 793 13.38 89.90 0.45
CA ASN A 793 13.59 91.36 0.56
C ASN A 793 12.32 92.08 1.04
N GLY A 794 12.47 92.91 2.07
CA GLY A 794 11.43 93.66 2.74
C GLY A 794 10.37 92.78 3.44
N ALA A 795 10.62 91.48 3.62
CA ALA A 795 9.63 90.59 4.22
C ALA A 795 9.44 90.88 5.71
N ASN A 796 8.18 90.93 6.16
CA ASN A 796 7.85 90.98 7.58
C ASN A 796 7.71 89.57 8.15
N LEU A 797 8.74 89.09 8.85
CA LEU A 797 8.79 87.76 9.46
C LEU A 797 8.57 87.79 10.98
N GLU A 798 8.27 88.95 11.54
CA GLU A 798 7.93 89.12 12.96
C GLU A 798 6.79 88.17 13.37
N GLY A 799 6.97 87.40 14.45
CA GLY A 799 6.01 86.40 14.92
C GLY A 799 6.15 85.01 14.28
N ILE A 800 7.19 84.77 13.48
CA ILE A 800 7.69 83.42 13.22
C ILE A 800 8.55 83.00 14.41
N ASP A 801 7.95 82.29 15.36
CA ASP A 801 8.54 82.01 16.67
C ASP A 801 9.84 81.19 16.63
N ASP A 802 10.11 80.46 15.53
CA ASP A 802 11.23 79.51 15.48
C ASP A 802 11.72 79.16 14.07
N LEU A 803 12.95 79.58 13.75
CA LEU A 803 13.74 79.18 12.57
C LEU A 803 15.01 78.41 12.99
N GLN A 804 15.02 77.80 14.18
CA GLN A 804 16.15 77.05 14.70
C GLN A 804 16.60 75.97 13.72
N GLY A 805 17.88 76.03 13.33
CA GLY A 805 18.48 75.06 12.43
C GLY A 805 18.02 75.12 10.97
N VAL A 806 17.22 76.11 10.54
CA VAL A 806 16.84 76.21 9.13
C VAL A 806 18.06 76.58 8.28
N ASN A 807 18.16 76.04 7.06
CA ASN A 807 19.17 76.51 6.11
C ASN A 807 18.61 77.67 5.27
N LEU A 808 19.15 78.85 5.50
CA LEU A 808 18.87 80.14 4.89
C LEU A 808 20.12 80.69 4.16
N SER A 809 21.11 79.85 3.85
CA SER A 809 22.34 80.28 3.19
C SER A 809 22.01 81.02 1.88
N GLY A 810 22.61 82.19 1.67
CA GLY A 810 22.39 83.02 0.48
C GLY A 810 21.00 83.62 0.35
N ALA A 811 20.13 83.56 1.37
CA ALA A 811 18.81 84.18 1.30
C ALA A 811 18.90 85.71 1.18
N GLU A 812 18.07 86.29 0.31
CA GLU A 812 17.98 87.74 0.12
C GLU A 812 17.04 88.29 1.19
N LEU A 813 17.56 88.98 2.21
CA LEU A 813 16.82 89.44 3.40
C LEU A 813 16.96 90.95 3.62
N GLN A 814 17.27 91.72 2.57
CA GLN A 814 17.41 93.18 2.70
C GLN A 814 16.15 93.81 3.27
N GLU A 815 16.31 94.74 4.21
CA GLU A 815 15.21 95.48 4.84
C GLU A 815 14.13 94.59 5.50
N ALA A 816 14.41 93.30 5.72
CA ALA A 816 13.45 92.38 6.32
C ALA A 816 13.24 92.69 7.81
N ASN A 817 12.01 92.56 8.28
CA ASN A 817 11.71 92.63 9.72
C ASN A 817 11.83 91.22 10.32
N LEU A 818 12.93 90.97 11.03
CA LEU A 818 13.33 89.69 11.62
C LEU A 818 13.32 89.75 13.16
N GLN A 819 12.63 90.75 13.71
CA GLN A 819 12.63 91.04 15.14
C GLN A 819 12.11 89.85 15.96
N GLY A 820 12.88 89.47 16.98
CA GLY A 820 12.50 88.44 17.96
C GLY A 820 12.56 86.99 17.49
N ILE A 821 13.03 86.72 16.28
CA ILE A 821 13.06 85.36 15.72
C ILE A 821 14.22 84.54 16.30
N ASN A 822 13.95 83.26 16.56
CA ASN A 822 14.98 82.30 16.99
C ASN A 822 15.64 81.60 15.78
N PHE A 823 16.88 81.97 15.47
CA PHE A 823 17.76 81.39 14.46
C PHE A 823 18.85 80.49 15.05
N SER A 824 18.75 80.05 16.30
CA SER A 824 19.83 79.28 16.93
C SER A 824 20.22 78.04 16.08
N GLY A 825 21.52 77.82 15.85
CA GLY A 825 22.03 76.74 15.00
C GLY A 825 21.60 76.76 13.53
N ALA A 826 20.95 77.83 13.04
CA ALA A 826 20.59 78.01 11.64
C ALA A 826 21.82 78.29 10.78
N ASN A 827 21.74 77.97 9.49
CA ASN A 827 22.76 78.35 8.52
C ASN A 827 22.28 79.57 7.73
N LEU A 828 22.85 80.74 7.99
CA LEU A 828 22.66 81.98 7.26
C LEU A 828 23.94 82.39 6.50
N SER A 829 24.82 81.44 6.16
CA SER A 829 26.07 81.76 5.48
C SER A 829 25.80 82.47 4.15
N GLY A 830 26.39 83.64 3.93
CA GLY A 830 26.20 84.43 2.72
C GLY A 830 24.82 85.07 2.57
N ALA A 831 23.99 85.10 3.62
CA ALA A 831 22.68 85.75 3.56
C ALA A 831 22.84 87.28 3.46
N GLU A 832 22.02 87.90 2.60
CA GLU A 832 22.09 89.33 2.31
C GLU A 832 21.13 90.08 3.27
N LEU A 833 21.63 90.64 4.37
CA LEU A 833 20.84 91.16 5.50
C LEU A 833 20.85 92.68 5.60
N GLN A 834 21.18 93.39 4.51
CA GLN A 834 21.38 94.84 4.56
C GLN A 834 20.13 95.57 5.02
N GLY A 835 20.27 96.46 5.99
CA GLY A 835 19.14 97.23 6.52
C GLY A 835 18.10 96.43 7.31
N ALA A 836 18.28 95.11 7.51
CA ALA A 836 17.31 94.27 8.19
C ALA A 836 17.17 94.62 9.69
N ASN A 837 15.97 94.46 10.25
CA ASN A 837 15.73 94.60 11.69
C ASN A 837 15.89 93.25 12.38
N LEU A 838 17.01 93.06 13.08
CA LEU A 838 17.39 91.84 13.81
C LEU A 838 17.24 91.99 15.33
N SER A 839 16.53 93.03 15.78
CA SER A 839 16.38 93.30 17.20
C SER A 839 15.72 92.12 17.92
N LEU A 840 16.18 91.78 19.14
CA LEU A 840 15.69 90.66 19.95
C LEU A 840 15.86 89.26 19.33
N ALA A 841 16.45 89.14 18.14
CA ALA A 841 16.67 87.85 17.51
C ALA A 841 17.73 87.03 18.25
N ARG A 842 17.69 85.70 18.09
CA ARG A 842 18.63 84.77 18.72
C ARG A 842 19.37 83.96 17.67
N PHE A 843 20.69 84.03 17.67
CA PHE A 843 21.59 83.37 16.74
C PHE A 843 22.56 82.43 17.47
N ASP A 844 22.16 81.90 18.63
CA ASP A 844 23.03 81.04 19.43
C ASP A 844 23.52 79.85 18.58
N ASP A 845 24.83 79.64 18.44
CA ASP A 845 25.48 78.62 17.60
C ASP A 845 25.14 78.68 16.07
N ALA A 846 24.62 79.80 15.57
CA ALA A 846 24.26 79.94 14.15
C ALA A 846 25.49 80.23 13.26
N ASP A 847 25.43 79.82 11.99
CA ASP A 847 26.44 80.17 10.98
C ASP A 847 26.02 81.41 10.21
N LEU A 848 26.69 82.53 10.44
CA LEU A 848 26.49 83.83 9.78
C LEU A 848 27.73 84.20 8.95
N SER A 849 28.57 83.23 8.61
CA SER A 849 29.77 83.50 7.81
C SER A 849 29.42 84.11 6.46
N LEU A 850 30.18 85.12 6.00
CA LEU A 850 29.91 85.85 4.75
C LEU A 850 28.56 86.58 4.69
N ALA A 851 27.81 86.69 5.79
CA ALA A 851 26.54 87.42 5.78
C ALA A 851 26.78 88.94 5.62
N GLU A 852 25.93 89.61 4.83
CA GLU A 852 26.05 91.03 4.51
C GLU A 852 25.11 91.84 5.43
N LEU A 853 25.58 92.28 6.61
CA LEU A 853 24.78 92.95 7.65
C LEU A 853 24.84 94.49 7.56
N ASN A 854 25.26 95.04 6.43
CA ASN A 854 25.48 96.48 6.29
C ASN A 854 24.19 97.29 6.58
N GLY A 855 24.24 98.27 7.48
CA GLY A 855 23.08 99.05 7.91
C GLY A 855 21.99 98.28 8.68
N ALA A 856 22.22 97.00 9.03
CA ALA A 856 21.26 96.21 9.79
C ALA A 856 21.15 96.69 11.25
N ILE A 857 19.98 96.51 11.88
CA ILE A 857 19.75 96.89 13.26
C ILE A 857 19.77 95.65 14.14
N LEU A 858 20.82 95.50 14.94
CA LEU A 858 20.99 94.45 15.91
C LEU A 858 20.81 95.07 17.31
N GLY A 859 19.57 95.09 17.81
CA GLY A 859 19.26 95.56 19.16
C GLY A 859 18.92 94.42 20.10
N LYS A 860 19.66 94.22 21.20
CA LYS A 860 19.42 93.15 22.18
C LYS A 860 19.43 91.74 21.56
N THR A 861 20.18 91.58 20.47
CA THR A 861 20.33 90.32 19.72
C THR A 861 21.29 89.39 20.48
N LYS A 862 20.99 88.10 20.52
CA LYS A 862 21.87 87.09 21.13
C LYS A 862 22.71 86.38 20.08
N LEU A 863 24.02 86.32 20.25
CA LEU A 863 24.98 85.79 19.26
C LEU A 863 25.98 84.80 19.89
N SER A 864 25.65 84.19 21.03
CA SER A 864 26.55 83.25 21.74
C SER A 864 26.93 82.08 20.84
N GLY A 865 28.23 81.85 20.61
CA GLY A 865 28.73 80.78 19.74
C GLY A 865 28.45 80.97 18.24
N ALA A 866 27.89 82.11 17.82
CA ALA A 866 27.61 82.37 16.41
C ALA A 866 28.90 82.58 15.61
N ASN A 867 29.00 81.97 14.43
CA ASN A 867 30.15 82.13 13.53
C ASN A 867 29.95 83.36 12.63
N LEU A 868 30.78 84.39 12.82
CA LEU A 868 30.73 85.65 12.06
C LEU A 868 31.88 85.80 11.06
N SER A 869 32.55 84.70 10.71
CA SER A 869 33.69 84.72 9.78
C SER A 869 33.37 85.49 8.49
N LEU A 870 34.11 86.56 8.20
CA LEU A 870 33.96 87.35 6.97
C LEU A 870 32.57 87.98 6.77
N ALA A 871 31.78 88.16 7.84
CA ALA A 871 30.55 88.94 7.76
C ALA A 871 30.85 90.44 7.65
N GLU A 872 30.05 91.17 6.89
CA GLU A 872 30.19 92.62 6.67
C GLU A 872 29.24 93.39 7.59
N PHE A 873 29.73 94.43 8.28
CA PHE A 873 29.01 95.17 9.33
C PHE A 873 29.00 96.69 9.10
N ASP A 874 29.25 97.13 7.87
CA ASP A 874 29.40 98.55 7.56
C ASP A 874 28.09 99.29 7.88
N GLU A 875 28.18 100.35 8.68
CA GLU A 875 27.00 101.14 9.14
C GLU A 875 25.95 100.34 9.94
N ALA A 876 26.25 99.09 10.34
CA ALA A 876 25.34 98.30 11.16
C ALA A 876 25.17 98.92 12.55
N ILE A 877 23.95 98.90 13.09
CA ILE A 877 23.59 99.50 14.36
C ILE A 877 23.53 98.41 15.44
N LEU A 878 24.46 98.43 16.39
CA LEU A 878 24.52 97.48 17.50
C LEU A 878 24.15 98.17 18.82
N LEU A 879 23.06 97.70 19.43
CA LEU A 879 22.47 98.26 20.65
C LEU A 879 22.33 97.18 21.73
N ALA A 880 22.97 97.32 22.89
CA ALA A 880 22.85 96.37 24.01
C ALA A 880 23.12 94.90 23.60
N ILE A 881 24.26 94.66 22.97
CA ILE A 881 24.68 93.33 22.48
C ILE A 881 25.94 92.85 23.18
N ASP A 882 25.99 91.55 23.45
CA ASP A 882 27.21 90.86 23.86
C ASP A 882 27.81 90.04 22.72
N LEU A 883 29.05 90.38 22.36
CA LEU A 883 29.85 89.71 21.33
C LEU A 883 31.03 88.92 21.91
N ARG A 884 31.21 88.84 23.25
CA ARG A 884 32.37 88.18 23.87
C ARG A 884 32.47 86.68 23.55
N GLU A 885 31.33 86.02 23.40
CA GLU A 885 31.22 84.58 23.11
C GLU A 885 30.96 84.30 21.62
N THR A 886 31.15 85.27 20.72
CA THR A 886 31.04 85.04 19.27
C THR A 886 32.28 84.36 18.71
N GLU A 887 32.12 83.54 17.67
CA GLU A 887 33.22 82.88 16.98
C GLU A 887 33.62 83.67 15.72
N ASN A 888 34.94 83.79 15.50
CA ASN A 888 35.51 84.38 14.28
C ASN A 888 34.99 85.80 13.94
N LEU A 889 34.78 86.63 14.97
CA LEU A 889 34.39 88.02 14.82
C LEU A 889 35.38 88.76 13.88
N PRO A 890 34.90 89.42 12.81
CA PRO A 890 35.76 90.17 11.90
C PRO A 890 36.44 91.34 12.62
N GLU A 891 37.50 91.89 12.02
CA GLU A 891 38.19 93.04 12.59
C GLU A 891 37.32 94.30 12.42
N LEU A 892 36.50 94.60 13.43
CA LEU A 892 35.46 95.66 13.43
C LEU A 892 36.02 97.10 13.41
N LEU A 893 37.29 97.33 13.07
CA LEU A 893 38.02 98.59 13.29
C LEU A 893 38.82 99.09 12.06
N ASN A 894 38.23 99.11 10.86
CA ASN A 894 38.81 99.81 9.71
C ASN A 894 38.20 101.22 9.56
N GLU A 895 39.04 102.24 9.31
CA GLU A 895 38.69 103.67 9.42
C GLU A 895 37.69 104.22 8.36
N GLU A 896 37.38 103.49 7.28
CA GLU A 896 36.53 104.02 6.19
C GLU A 896 35.05 103.63 6.28
N SER A 897 34.68 102.58 7.03
CA SER A 897 33.29 102.18 7.28
C SER A 897 33.26 101.29 8.51
N ARG A 898 32.55 101.72 9.57
CA ARG A 898 32.50 101.01 10.86
C ARG A 898 31.05 100.83 11.32
N PRO A 899 30.73 99.76 12.06
CA PRO A 899 29.47 99.64 12.77
C PRO A 899 29.35 100.72 13.87
N LEU A 900 28.11 101.07 14.19
CA LEU A 900 27.75 102.02 15.24
C LEU A 900 27.44 101.27 16.54
N PHE A 901 28.15 101.61 17.61
CA PHE A 901 28.05 100.92 18.90
C PHE A 901 27.35 101.77 19.96
N CYS A 902 26.42 101.16 20.69
CA CYS A 902 25.90 101.71 21.94
C CYS A 902 25.60 100.59 22.94
N ASN A 903 26.31 100.60 24.06
CA ASN A 903 26.28 99.56 25.08
C ASN A 903 26.58 98.18 24.46
N VAL A 904 27.81 97.96 23.99
CA VAL A 904 28.21 96.68 23.36
C VAL A 904 29.40 96.07 24.11
N ALA A 905 29.27 94.81 24.49
CA ALA A 905 30.36 94.05 25.10
C ALA A 905 31.19 93.34 24.02
N LEU A 906 32.48 93.71 23.91
CA LEU A 906 33.40 93.16 22.91
C LEU A 906 34.48 92.25 23.55
N PRO A 907 35.05 91.31 22.78
CA PRO A 907 36.23 90.56 23.21
C PRO A 907 37.40 91.49 23.59
N PRO A 908 38.29 91.10 24.53
CA PRO A 908 39.30 91.98 25.13
C PRO A 908 40.34 92.57 24.17
N LYS A 909 40.37 92.14 22.91
CA LYS A 909 41.28 92.63 21.86
C LYS A 909 40.76 93.85 21.10
N ILE A 910 39.48 94.20 21.25
CA ILE A 910 38.82 95.28 20.51
C ILE A 910 38.45 96.37 21.51
N LYS A 911 38.85 97.62 21.27
CA LYS A 911 38.45 98.77 22.09
C LYS A 911 37.28 99.47 21.41
N PRO A 912 36.07 99.48 22.01
CA PRO A 912 34.94 100.19 21.43
C PRO A 912 35.14 101.70 21.50
N GLN A 913 34.64 102.39 20.49
CA GLN A 913 34.25 103.79 20.60
C GLN A 913 32.72 103.80 20.63
N ASP A 914 32.14 103.60 21.81
CA ASP A 914 30.69 103.71 22.01
C ASP A 914 30.26 105.16 21.77
N ASP A 915 29.37 105.36 20.80
CA ASP A 915 28.78 106.66 20.48
C ASP A 915 27.26 106.51 20.31
N CYS A 916 26.57 106.48 21.45
CA CYS A 916 25.12 106.35 21.50
C CYS A 916 24.38 107.53 20.86
N ASP A 917 25.00 108.70 20.74
CA ASP A 917 24.41 109.86 20.06
C ASP A 917 24.48 109.69 18.54
N GLU A 918 25.60 109.15 18.01
CA GLU A 918 25.76 108.76 16.60
C GLU A 918 24.75 107.66 16.21
N VAL A 919 24.57 106.64 17.07
CA VAL A 919 23.56 105.59 16.88
C VAL A 919 22.14 106.15 16.81
N LYS A 920 21.79 107.07 17.73
CA LYS A 920 20.48 107.72 17.73
C LYS A 920 20.24 108.50 16.44
N GLN A 921 21.26 109.22 15.96
CA GLN A 921 21.17 110.02 14.75
C GLN A 921 20.99 109.12 13.51
N ALA A 922 21.74 108.02 13.40
CA ALA A 922 21.60 107.05 12.31
C ALA A 922 20.20 106.39 12.26
N LEU A 923 19.63 106.02 13.40
CA LEU A 923 18.26 105.47 13.49
C LEU A 923 17.18 106.44 12.96
N VAL A 924 17.45 107.75 13.02
CA VAL A 924 16.54 108.82 12.56
C VAL A 924 16.79 109.20 11.10
N ASP A 925 18.06 109.36 10.72
CA ASP A 925 18.47 109.85 9.39
C ASP A 925 18.19 108.85 8.26
N GLU A 926 18.21 107.55 8.57
CA GLU A 926 17.79 106.51 7.63
C GLU A 926 16.25 106.43 7.47
N GLY A 927 15.49 107.29 8.15
CA GLY A 927 14.02 107.30 8.10
C GLY A 927 13.34 106.08 8.75
N LYS A 928 14.11 105.21 9.41
CA LYS A 928 13.64 103.95 10.02
C LYS A 928 12.79 104.18 11.28
N TYR A 929 13.12 105.18 12.11
CA TYR A 929 12.37 105.48 13.34
C TYR A 929 12.13 106.98 13.55
N LYS A 930 11.01 107.33 14.19
CA LYS A 930 10.78 108.70 14.70
C LYS A 930 11.80 109.00 15.80
N SER A 931 12.26 110.25 15.89
CA SER A 931 13.24 110.70 16.90
C SER A 931 12.91 110.29 18.34
N SER A 932 11.63 110.28 18.73
CA SER A 932 11.19 109.80 20.04
C SER A 932 11.43 108.30 20.24
N VAL A 933 11.15 107.47 19.23
CA VAL A 933 11.33 106.01 19.29
C VAL A 933 12.81 105.64 19.25
N ALA A 934 13.62 106.32 18.44
CA ALA A 934 15.07 106.14 18.43
C ALA A 934 15.71 106.48 19.79
N GLN A 935 15.24 107.55 20.44
CA GLN A 935 15.68 107.90 21.80
C GLN A 935 15.28 106.82 22.82
N ASP A 936 14.06 106.29 22.73
CA ASP A 936 13.60 105.23 23.63
C ASP A 936 14.43 103.96 23.44
N MET A 937 14.75 103.56 22.20
CA MET A 937 15.61 102.41 21.90
C MET A 937 17.01 102.53 22.51
N VAL A 938 17.62 103.72 22.43
CA VAL A 938 18.95 103.99 23.03
C VAL A 938 18.88 104.02 24.56
N ASN A 939 17.86 104.65 25.14
CA ASN A 939 17.65 104.67 26.59
C ASN A 939 17.46 103.25 27.14
N ASP A 940 16.63 102.46 26.46
CA ASP A 940 16.38 101.05 26.78
C ASP A 940 17.64 100.19 26.64
N ALA A 941 18.50 100.50 25.68
CA ALA A 941 19.78 99.82 25.51
C ALA A 941 20.72 100.12 26.68
N LEU A 942 20.83 101.39 27.10
CA LEU A 942 21.70 101.83 28.21
C LEU A 942 21.28 101.28 29.58
N GLN A 943 20.02 100.89 29.77
CA GLN A 943 19.53 100.28 31.02
C GLN A 943 19.83 98.78 31.15
N ILE A 944 20.36 98.14 30.12
CA ILE A 944 20.67 96.71 30.14
C ILE A 944 22.07 96.48 30.69
N GLU A 945 22.16 95.72 31.78
CA GLU A 945 23.42 95.15 32.25
C GLU A 945 23.80 93.98 31.32
N LEU A 946 24.93 94.13 30.62
CA LEU A 946 25.56 93.06 29.85
C LEU A 946 26.50 92.30 30.79
N ASP A 947 26.00 91.19 31.34
CA ASP A 947 26.71 90.31 32.29
C ASP A 947 27.80 89.50 31.60
#